data_AF-A0A7Y5NS35-F1
#
_entry.id   AF-A0A7Y5NS35-F1
#
_cell.length_a   1.000
_cell.length_b   1.000
_cell.length_c   1.000
_cell.angle_alpha   90.00
_cell.angle_beta   90.00
_cell.angle_gamma   90.00
#
_symmetry.space_group_name_H-M   'P 1'
#
loop_
_entity.id
_entity.type
_entity.pdbx_description
1 polymer ?
#
loop_
_entity_poly.entity_id
_entity_poly.type
_entity_poly.pdbx_seq_one_letter_code
_entity_poly.pdbx_strand_id
1 'polypeptide(L)'
;MIRYSFSRALLGCALTSVFLASAACGDSDPADGSSGGGDVGGGPGTGGEGTGGQPPDDGQPPVDITGPSFCDPAAWGGTVPDENTDVVIPSGKQIVVDCDATARTILVEDGATLVASRKKSSTLTVHGNIVVKGVVNYGSPADRVEDGVTAELIIAAWDDEATVGYPETTDTPSADPVEIEVIDADVGIWVLGSGILTAAGQPKKAWSKLNEGAGPGDPTFTVGDASGWRAGDRVIITPTEPSSVDGAAEHFDEGTIESVDGTTVTMSPAPVYPHDGCTDCRRRGEAANLTRNVVIRSLDDNAHGHILSAERGTVQLDGAELRWLGPERAGGPMRRSALYFLQQRDKSSSSYVRHTAIWGGNHGFIQVEESDGIEVTDVAGYDTRGDGFWGGFSLLSFRACSDLVKDCPTSAPVGVFFDDVLAARITASLREEDGLAIQYNLHGFACGAGAGTGCSDCVATGVVAPDATGFFWNNNVHLPIGTQTFTNNVSHHNPHGIRLWQNSETLTDPWSGTQVWTADVGLFMGAYGNAFRAGDIQFDDIVSYSVDLKAVPLSTGFEPIVRLEDVTLASLHISGYVIAQEQDQIFRNLNFDGSKEIAVSQDEGACESGDEFDPEDHDCIRNYGLFENVHFAAGTKPFLFGFQGNFHTMWMIRGYSSDDPAYSDLPADFDLYRADNEVDGGYYYEPFDAWLVPR
;
A
#
# COMPACT_ATOMS: atom_id res chain seq x y z
N MET A 1 23.34 15.27 -21.74
CA MET A 1 24.77 14.92 -21.81
C MET A 1 25.42 15.19 -20.45
N ILE A 2 25.05 14.40 -19.43
CA ILE A 2 25.79 14.21 -18.16
C ILE A 2 25.57 12.73 -17.83
N ARG A 3 26.64 11.94 -17.83
CA ARG A 3 26.64 10.50 -17.57
C ARG A 3 26.77 10.29 -16.07
N TYR A 4 25.87 9.57 -15.43
CA TYR A 4 26.10 9.04 -14.08
C TYR A 4 26.73 7.65 -14.20
N SER A 5 27.96 7.54 -13.72
CA SER A 5 28.71 6.30 -13.58
C SER A 5 28.53 5.81 -12.15
N PHE A 6 27.75 4.76 -11.94
CA PHE A 6 27.72 4.07 -10.66
C PHE A 6 29.05 3.31 -10.47
N SER A 7 29.81 3.70 -9.45
CA SER A 7 30.95 2.96 -8.95
C SER A 7 30.83 2.84 -7.44
N ARG A 8 30.91 1.58 -6.99
CA ARG A 8 30.99 1.10 -5.61
C ARG A 8 31.60 2.10 -4.63
N ALA A 9 30.78 2.58 -3.68
CA ALA A 9 31.18 3.05 -2.36
C ALA A 9 29.92 3.19 -1.47
N LEU A 10 29.39 2.07 -0.98
CA LEU A 10 28.41 2.04 0.11
C LEU A 10 29.03 1.22 1.24
N LEU A 11 29.76 1.91 2.12
CA LEU A 11 30.10 1.40 3.44
C LEU A 11 30.34 2.61 4.34
N GLY A 12 29.49 2.78 5.36
CA GLY A 12 29.75 3.67 6.49
C GLY A 12 29.00 5.00 6.49
N CYS A 13 27.70 4.96 6.85
CA CYS A 13 27.11 6.02 7.66
C CYS A 13 26.29 5.36 8.77
N ALA A 14 26.96 5.09 9.88
CA ALA A 14 26.36 4.59 11.11
C ALA A 14 25.48 5.68 11.76
N LEU A 15 24.26 5.31 12.15
CA LEU A 15 23.49 6.04 13.14
C LEU A 15 24.19 5.89 14.49
N THR A 16 24.64 7.01 15.05
CA THR A 16 25.05 7.12 16.45
C THR A 16 23.80 7.06 17.35
N SER A 17 23.58 5.91 17.98
CA SER A 17 22.69 5.75 19.13
C SER A 17 23.53 5.45 20.37
N VAL A 18 23.28 6.19 21.43
CA VAL A 18 24.10 6.29 22.63
C VAL A 18 24.03 5.01 23.48
N PHE A 19 25.20 4.44 23.78
CA PHE A 19 25.43 3.43 24.81
C PHE A 19 25.10 3.95 26.21
N LEU A 20 24.48 3.11 27.07
CA LEU A 20 24.81 3.03 28.49
C LEU A 20 24.44 1.67 29.08
N ALA A 21 25.48 0.99 29.57
CA ALA A 21 25.46 -0.35 30.13
C ALA A 21 24.96 -0.42 31.58
N SER A 22 24.32 -1.55 31.89
CA SER A 22 24.26 -2.34 33.13
C SER A 22 24.60 -1.71 34.49
N ALA A 23 23.73 -1.95 35.48
CA ALA A 23 24.14 -2.13 36.88
C ALA A 23 23.23 -3.11 37.65
N ALA A 24 23.81 -4.28 37.92
CA ALA A 24 23.85 -5.05 39.17
C ALA A 24 22.57 -5.55 39.89
N CYS A 25 22.61 -6.87 40.07
CA CYS A 25 21.95 -7.79 41.01
C CYS A 25 21.52 -7.26 42.39
N GLY A 26 20.43 -7.84 42.90
CA GLY A 26 20.09 -7.92 44.32
C GLY A 26 19.00 -8.97 44.59
N ASP A 27 19.39 -10.11 45.13
CA ASP A 27 18.54 -11.21 45.64
C ASP A 27 17.56 -10.78 46.74
N SER A 28 16.35 -11.37 46.74
CA SER A 28 15.76 -12.06 47.91
C SER A 28 14.39 -12.70 47.60
N ASP A 29 14.42 -14.00 47.29
CA ASP A 29 13.68 -15.17 47.79
C ASP A 29 12.52 -15.00 48.85
N PRO A 30 11.70 -16.05 49.15
CA PRO A 30 10.39 -16.33 48.56
C PRO A 30 9.26 -16.49 49.61
N ALA A 31 8.00 -16.72 49.19
CA ALA A 31 7.09 -17.74 49.77
C ALA A 31 5.59 -17.59 49.38
N ASP A 32 5.05 -18.75 48.99
CA ASP A 32 3.76 -19.34 49.31
C ASP A 32 2.41 -18.77 48.84
N GLY A 33 1.70 -19.61 48.07
CA GLY A 33 0.33 -19.99 48.44
C GLY A 33 -0.64 -20.27 47.28
N SER A 34 -0.71 -21.55 46.86
CA SER A 34 -1.91 -22.39 46.55
C SER A 34 -3.21 -21.68 46.09
N SER A 35 -4.09 -22.25 45.25
CA SER A 35 -4.25 -23.49 44.50
C SER A 35 -5.62 -23.36 43.82
N GLY A 36 -5.84 -23.99 42.67
CA GLY A 36 -7.16 -23.98 42.04
C GLY A 36 -7.15 -24.53 40.61
N GLY A 37 -7.02 -25.85 40.50
CA GLY A 37 -7.16 -26.56 39.23
C GLY A 37 -8.60 -26.58 38.70
N GLY A 38 -8.70 -26.67 37.38
CA GLY A 38 -9.93 -26.93 36.64
C GLY A 38 -9.58 -27.44 35.24
N ASP A 39 -9.41 -28.76 35.12
CA ASP A 39 -9.36 -29.51 33.86
C ASP A 39 -10.62 -29.28 33.03
N VAL A 40 -10.47 -29.02 31.72
CA VAL A 40 -11.51 -29.37 30.74
C VAL A 40 -10.92 -29.82 29.40
N GLY A 41 -10.94 -31.15 29.24
CA GLY A 41 -11.16 -31.95 28.03
C GLY A 41 -10.96 -31.35 26.63
N GLY A 42 -10.06 -31.99 25.88
CA GLY A 42 -9.97 -31.89 24.43
C GLY A 42 -11.11 -32.62 23.68
N GLY A 43 -11.39 -32.11 22.48
CA GLY A 43 -12.23 -32.71 21.44
C GLY A 43 -12.16 -31.84 20.17
N PRO A 44 -12.00 -32.42 18.96
CA PRO A 44 -11.64 -31.68 17.75
C PRO A 44 -12.88 -31.01 17.12
N GLY A 45 -12.80 -29.70 16.90
CA GLY A 45 -13.85 -28.90 16.27
C GLY A 45 -13.49 -28.56 14.81
N THR A 46 -14.35 -29.00 13.92
CA THR A 46 -14.33 -28.86 12.46
C THR A 46 -14.46 -27.42 11.97
N GLY A 47 -13.94 -27.19 10.76
CA GLY A 47 -13.91 -25.93 9.99
C GLY A 47 -15.09 -24.97 10.17
N GLY A 48 -14.74 -23.71 10.44
CA GLY A 48 -15.64 -22.57 10.32
C GLY A 48 -15.50 -21.94 8.95
N GLU A 49 -16.57 -22.04 8.16
CA GLU A 49 -16.79 -21.30 6.92
C GLU A 49 -16.78 -19.79 7.21
N GLY A 50 -16.07 -19.04 6.36
CA GLY A 50 -16.10 -17.58 6.35
C GLY A 50 -17.52 -17.08 6.11
N THR A 51 -18.05 -16.33 7.05
CA THR A 51 -19.30 -15.60 6.86
C THR A 51 -18.99 -14.39 5.99
N GLY A 52 -19.39 -14.48 4.72
CA GLY A 52 -19.37 -13.38 3.76
C GLY A 52 -20.06 -12.14 4.33
N GLY A 53 -19.42 -10.99 4.09
CA GLY A 53 -19.93 -9.68 4.43
C GLY A 53 -21.35 -9.47 3.89
N GLN A 54 -22.17 -8.82 4.69
CA GLN A 54 -23.46 -8.30 4.28
C GLN A 54 -23.27 -7.44 3.01
N PRO A 55 -24.17 -7.52 2.00
CA PRO A 55 -24.08 -6.62 0.85
C PRO A 55 -24.07 -5.17 1.35
N PRO A 56 -23.23 -4.28 0.78
CA PRO A 56 -23.13 -2.92 1.28
C PRO A 56 -24.47 -2.19 1.17
N ASP A 57 -24.72 -1.27 2.09
CA ASP A 57 -25.84 -0.33 2.01
C ASP A 57 -25.74 0.46 0.68
N ASP A 58 -26.85 0.62 -0.05
CA ASP A 58 -26.92 1.27 -1.37
C ASP A 58 -26.63 2.80 -1.30
N GLY A 59 -26.16 3.29 -0.15
CA GLY A 59 -25.82 4.68 0.13
C GLY A 59 -27.05 5.56 0.38
N GLN A 60 -26.91 6.86 0.10
CA GLN A 60 -28.01 7.81 0.24
C GLN A 60 -29.22 7.45 -0.66
N PRO A 61 -30.46 7.48 -0.13
CA PRO A 61 -31.66 7.24 -0.95
C PRO A 61 -31.84 8.33 -2.01
N PRO A 62 -32.68 8.08 -3.04
CA PRO A 62 -33.02 9.10 -4.03
C PRO A 62 -33.54 10.38 -3.37
N VAL A 63 -33.06 11.53 -3.84
CA VAL A 63 -33.45 12.84 -3.33
C VAL A 63 -34.51 13.45 -4.26
N ASP A 64 -35.61 13.96 -3.69
CA ASP A 64 -36.56 14.77 -4.45
C ASP A 64 -35.96 16.17 -4.68
N ILE A 65 -35.62 16.48 -5.94
CA ILE A 65 -34.96 17.73 -6.33
C ILE A 65 -36.04 18.79 -6.60
N THR A 66 -36.39 19.56 -5.58
CA THR A 66 -37.47 20.57 -5.61
C THR A 66 -37.03 21.98 -5.21
N GLY A 67 -35.79 22.14 -4.76
CA GLY A 67 -35.20 23.43 -4.40
C GLY A 67 -35.05 24.38 -5.60
N PRO A 68 -34.89 25.69 -5.36
CA PRO A 68 -34.58 26.64 -6.42
C PRO A 68 -33.17 26.39 -7.01
N SER A 69 -32.98 26.84 -8.24
CA SER A 69 -31.68 26.84 -8.92
C SER A 69 -30.69 27.74 -8.18
N PHE A 70 -29.42 27.35 -8.16
CA PHE A 70 -28.31 28.18 -7.70
C PHE A 70 -28.21 29.47 -8.53
N CYS A 71 -28.59 29.46 -9.81
CA CYS A 71 -28.57 30.66 -10.64
C CYS A 71 -29.87 31.48 -10.58
N ASP A 72 -30.82 31.13 -9.71
CA ASP A 72 -32.02 31.95 -9.50
C ASP A 72 -31.71 33.07 -8.48
N PRO A 73 -31.74 34.36 -8.88
CA PRO A 73 -31.51 35.46 -7.93
C PRO A 73 -32.48 35.44 -6.73
N ALA A 74 -33.68 34.89 -6.89
CA ALA A 74 -34.67 34.79 -5.82
C ALA A 74 -34.24 33.82 -4.70
N ALA A 75 -33.40 32.82 -4.99
CA ALA A 75 -32.82 31.93 -3.99
C ALA A 75 -31.90 32.69 -3.01
N TRP A 76 -31.38 33.84 -3.44
CA TRP A 76 -30.31 34.59 -2.76
C TRP A 76 -30.72 36.02 -2.38
N GLY A 77 -32.03 36.30 -2.33
CA GLY A 77 -32.52 37.64 -1.97
C GLY A 77 -32.30 38.73 -3.04
N GLY A 78 -31.97 38.35 -4.27
CA GLY A 78 -31.99 39.21 -5.46
C GLY A 78 -30.71 39.24 -6.29
N THR A 79 -29.60 38.67 -5.81
CA THR A 79 -28.31 38.64 -6.53
C THR A 79 -27.73 37.23 -6.47
N VAL A 80 -27.40 36.64 -7.62
CA VAL A 80 -26.74 35.32 -7.69
C VAL A 80 -25.32 35.44 -7.10
N PRO A 81 -24.86 34.48 -6.29
CA PRO A 81 -23.49 34.46 -5.77
C PRO A 81 -22.45 34.55 -6.89
N ASP A 82 -21.36 35.25 -6.57
CA ASP A 82 -20.17 35.40 -7.40
C ASP A 82 -18.92 34.88 -6.66
N GLU A 83 -17.73 35.00 -7.25
CA GLU A 83 -16.46 34.54 -6.63
C GLU A 83 -16.10 35.24 -5.30
N ASN A 84 -16.82 36.30 -4.92
CA ASN A 84 -16.60 37.05 -3.68
C ASN A 84 -17.65 36.76 -2.61
N THR A 85 -18.71 36.02 -2.96
CA THR A 85 -19.88 35.79 -2.11
C THR A 85 -19.71 34.54 -1.23
N ASP A 86 -19.85 34.70 0.08
CA ASP A 86 -20.01 33.56 0.98
C ASP A 86 -21.45 33.06 0.94
N VAL A 87 -21.61 31.79 0.59
CA VAL A 87 -22.89 31.13 0.50
C VAL A 87 -23.16 30.34 1.78
N VAL A 88 -24.32 30.55 2.38
CA VAL A 88 -24.84 29.72 3.46
C VAL A 88 -26.16 29.13 3.01
N ILE A 89 -26.26 27.80 3.01
CA ILE A 89 -27.50 27.09 2.77
C ILE A 89 -28.07 26.68 4.13
N PRO A 90 -29.13 27.35 4.61
CA PRO A 90 -29.58 27.15 5.97
C PRO A 90 -30.39 25.87 6.12
N SER A 91 -30.47 25.37 7.34
CA SER A 91 -31.23 24.16 7.68
C SER A 91 -32.65 24.15 7.08
N GLY A 92 -33.06 23.01 6.53
CA GLY A 92 -34.36 22.84 5.87
C GLY A 92 -34.47 23.47 4.48
N LYS A 93 -33.37 23.94 3.90
CA LYS A 93 -33.31 24.41 2.50
C LYS A 93 -32.56 23.44 1.61
N GLN A 94 -32.96 23.42 0.35
CA GLN A 94 -32.28 22.74 -0.74
C GLN A 94 -31.94 23.77 -1.82
N ILE A 95 -30.73 23.70 -2.38
CA ILE A 95 -30.30 24.49 -3.55
C ILE A 95 -29.83 23.53 -4.64
N VAL A 96 -30.24 23.77 -5.88
CA VAL A 96 -29.95 22.92 -7.03
C VAL A 96 -28.87 23.54 -7.92
N VAL A 97 -27.76 22.82 -8.14
CA VAL A 97 -26.70 23.19 -9.09
C VAL A 97 -27.06 22.67 -10.47
N ASP A 98 -27.66 23.52 -11.31
CA ASP A 98 -28.16 23.17 -12.65
C ASP A 98 -27.72 24.15 -13.76
N CYS A 99 -26.65 24.89 -13.48
CA CYS A 99 -26.04 25.93 -14.30
C CYS A 99 -24.54 26.08 -13.95
N ASP A 100 -23.80 26.89 -14.73
CA ASP A 100 -22.47 27.33 -14.32
C ASP A 100 -22.60 28.40 -13.22
N ALA A 101 -22.07 28.10 -12.05
CA ALA A 101 -22.17 28.88 -10.83
C ALA A 101 -20.80 29.07 -10.18
N THR A 102 -20.67 30.14 -9.39
CA THR A 102 -19.47 30.40 -8.61
C THR A 102 -19.81 30.93 -7.21
N ALA A 103 -18.91 30.71 -6.24
CA ALA A 103 -19.00 31.23 -4.88
C ALA A 103 -17.59 31.41 -4.29
N ARG A 104 -17.44 32.27 -3.28
CA ARG A 104 -16.19 32.34 -2.50
C ARG A 104 -16.05 31.15 -1.56
N THR A 105 -17.03 30.95 -0.68
CA THR A 105 -17.13 29.80 0.22
C THR A 105 -18.55 29.27 0.23
N ILE A 106 -18.74 28.03 0.65
CA ILE A 106 -20.06 27.43 0.82
C ILE A 106 -20.13 26.74 2.18
N LEU A 107 -21.11 27.12 3.00
CA LEU A 107 -21.51 26.35 4.18
C LEU A 107 -22.87 25.70 3.91
N VAL A 108 -22.89 24.37 3.94
CA VAL A 108 -24.13 23.58 3.94
C VAL A 108 -24.44 23.20 5.38
N GLU A 109 -25.38 23.90 6.02
CA GLU A 109 -25.74 23.65 7.42
C GLU A 109 -26.39 22.27 7.61
N ASP A 110 -26.41 21.79 8.86
CA ASP A 110 -27.12 20.56 9.22
C ASP A 110 -28.60 20.63 8.80
N GLY A 111 -29.09 19.55 8.18
CA GLY A 111 -30.42 19.50 7.57
C GLY A 111 -30.62 20.32 6.29
N ALA A 112 -29.57 20.92 5.73
CA ALA A 112 -29.59 21.56 4.41
C ALA A 112 -29.06 20.63 3.31
N THR A 113 -29.37 20.93 2.05
CA THR A 113 -28.90 20.14 0.90
C THR A 113 -28.45 21.01 -0.26
N LEU A 114 -27.22 20.81 -0.73
CA LEU A 114 -26.76 21.25 -2.05
C LEU A 114 -26.81 20.05 -2.98
N VAL A 115 -27.57 20.11 -4.07
CA VAL A 115 -27.78 18.96 -4.96
C VAL A 115 -27.49 19.31 -6.41
N ALA A 116 -26.73 18.49 -7.12
CA ALA A 116 -26.53 18.67 -8.56
C ALA A 116 -27.75 18.19 -9.35
N SER A 117 -28.07 18.85 -10.46
CA SER A 117 -29.08 18.33 -11.39
C SER A 117 -28.67 16.95 -11.91
N ARG A 118 -29.64 16.04 -12.06
CA ARG A 118 -29.40 14.76 -12.77
C ARG A 118 -29.47 14.90 -14.28
N LYS A 119 -30.06 15.98 -14.77
CA LYS A 119 -30.52 16.12 -16.17
C LYS A 119 -29.89 17.28 -16.93
N LYS A 120 -29.23 18.19 -16.23
CA LYS A 120 -28.57 19.36 -16.82
C LYS A 120 -27.12 19.38 -16.39
N SER A 121 -26.23 19.52 -17.36
CA SER A 121 -24.83 19.69 -17.05
C SER A 121 -24.61 21.00 -16.31
N SER A 122 -23.74 20.99 -15.30
CA SER A 122 -23.48 22.13 -14.46
C SER A 122 -22.07 22.11 -13.92
N THR A 123 -21.57 23.32 -13.62
CA THR A 123 -20.26 23.54 -13.02
C THR A 123 -20.44 24.42 -11.79
N LEU A 124 -19.94 24.00 -10.63
CA LEU A 124 -19.85 24.86 -9.45
C LEU A 124 -18.38 25.12 -9.11
N THR A 125 -17.95 26.36 -9.30
CA THR A 125 -16.59 26.79 -8.97
C THR A 125 -16.57 27.47 -7.61
N VAL A 126 -15.71 27.03 -6.69
CA VAL A 126 -15.60 27.61 -5.35
C VAL A 126 -14.17 28.08 -5.10
N HIS A 127 -14.02 29.34 -4.70
CA HIS A 127 -12.73 30.01 -4.49
C HIS A 127 -12.23 29.91 -3.05
N GLY A 128 -12.65 28.89 -2.32
CA GLY A 128 -12.43 28.73 -0.89
C GLY A 128 -13.12 27.46 -0.39
N ASN A 129 -13.28 27.34 0.92
CA ASN A 129 -13.77 26.11 1.52
C ASN A 129 -15.25 25.83 1.24
N ILE A 130 -15.56 24.55 1.02
CA ILE A 130 -16.92 24.00 1.09
C ILE A 130 -17.01 23.21 2.39
N VAL A 131 -17.77 23.73 3.36
CA VAL A 131 -18.00 23.06 4.65
C VAL A 131 -19.35 22.37 4.61
N VAL A 132 -19.34 21.05 4.73
CA VAL A 132 -20.51 20.18 4.64
C VAL A 132 -20.87 19.68 6.03
N LYS A 133 -21.94 20.24 6.61
CA LYS A 133 -22.60 19.75 7.84
C LYS A 133 -23.96 19.10 7.55
N GLY A 134 -24.60 19.49 6.46
CA GLY A 134 -25.77 18.84 5.87
C GLY A 134 -25.37 17.85 4.76
N VAL A 135 -25.96 17.98 3.57
CA VAL A 135 -25.72 17.06 2.45
C VAL A 135 -25.26 17.81 1.20
N VAL A 136 -24.13 17.39 0.62
CA VAL A 136 -23.75 17.71 -0.76
C VAL A 136 -23.99 16.45 -1.61
N ASN A 137 -24.92 16.52 -2.56
CA ASN A 137 -25.38 15.38 -3.34
C ASN A 137 -25.21 15.59 -4.85
N TYR A 138 -24.10 15.06 -5.39
CA TYR A 138 -23.79 14.97 -6.81
C TYR A 138 -24.15 13.60 -7.41
N GLY A 139 -25.17 12.95 -6.84
CA GLY A 139 -25.67 11.63 -7.22
C GLY A 139 -25.47 10.61 -6.11
N SER A 140 -26.31 9.59 -6.08
CA SER A 140 -26.09 8.37 -5.29
C SER A 140 -26.30 7.13 -6.18
N PRO A 141 -25.89 5.91 -5.77
CA PRO A 141 -26.13 4.71 -6.56
C PRO A 141 -27.60 4.51 -6.94
N ALA A 142 -28.53 4.95 -6.08
CA ALA A 142 -29.98 4.91 -6.31
C ALA A 142 -30.52 6.09 -7.15
N ASP A 143 -29.75 7.16 -7.35
CA ASP A 143 -30.13 8.38 -8.05
C ASP A 143 -28.90 9.03 -8.72
N ARG A 144 -28.36 8.35 -9.74
CA ARG A 144 -27.14 8.75 -10.46
C ARG A 144 -27.37 9.94 -11.39
N VAL A 145 -26.32 10.71 -11.63
CA VAL A 145 -26.32 11.72 -12.72
C VAL A 145 -26.45 11.00 -14.06
N GLU A 146 -27.41 11.43 -14.91
CA GLU A 146 -27.77 10.74 -16.15
C GLU A 146 -26.59 10.69 -17.13
N ASP A 147 -26.63 9.68 -18.01
CA ASP A 147 -25.64 9.61 -19.08
C ASP A 147 -25.73 10.82 -20.03
N GLY A 148 -24.58 11.32 -20.46
CA GLY A 148 -24.46 12.55 -21.25
C GLY A 148 -24.61 13.85 -20.45
N VAL A 149 -24.82 13.78 -19.14
CA VAL A 149 -24.86 14.92 -18.22
C VAL A 149 -23.60 14.96 -17.37
N THR A 150 -22.96 16.13 -17.30
CA THR A 150 -21.76 16.35 -16.49
C THR A 150 -22.07 17.23 -15.28
N ALA A 151 -21.76 16.76 -14.07
CA ALA A 151 -21.82 17.57 -12.86
C ALA A 151 -20.40 17.76 -12.32
N GLU A 152 -19.90 19.00 -12.40
CA GLU A 152 -18.53 19.33 -12.03
C GLU A 152 -18.49 20.27 -10.83
N LEU A 153 -17.64 19.95 -9.85
CA LEU A 153 -17.30 20.79 -8.72
C LEU A 153 -15.82 21.14 -8.80
N ILE A 154 -15.52 22.43 -8.92
CA ILE A 154 -14.17 22.96 -9.10
C ILE A 154 -13.73 23.73 -7.87
N ILE A 155 -12.55 23.41 -7.34
CA ILE A 155 -11.86 24.20 -6.32
C ILE A 155 -10.88 25.14 -7.02
N ALA A 156 -11.10 26.46 -6.93
CA ALA A 156 -10.45 27.44 -7.80
C ALA A 156 -9.35 28.29 -7.16
N ALA A 157 -9.38 28.50 -5.86
CA ALA A 157 -8.34 29.26 -5.18
C ALA A 157 -7.44 28.30 -4.42
N TRP A 158 -6.14 28.39 -4.67
CA TRP A 158 -5.19 27.55 -3.99
C TRP A 158 -3.79 28.19 -3.96
N ASP A 159 -3.10 28.00 -2.84
CA ASP A 159 -1.68 28.29 -2.66
C ASP A 159 -1.08 27.14 -1.86
N ASP A 160 -0.40 26.21 -2.56
CA ASP A 160 0.22 25.01 -1.97
C ASP A 160 1.15 25.38 -0.80
N GLU A 161 1.83 26.52 -0.90
CA GLU A 161 2.74 27.02 0.14
C GLU A 161 2.01 27.55 1.39
N ALA A 162 0.74 27.95 1.25
CA ALA A 162 -0.08 28.42 2.35
C ALA A 162 -0.67 27.25 3.19
N THR A 163 -0.60 26.02 2.68
CA THR A 163 -1.13 24.83 3.37
C THR A 163 -0.51 24.66 4.76
N VAL A 164 -1.36 24.48 5.75
CA VAL A 164 -0.99 24.19 7.13
C VAL A 164 -0.90 22.68 7.34
N GLY A 165 -1.82 21.91 6.75
CA GLY A 165 -1.78 20.45 6.68
C GLY A 165 -2.29 19.73 7.93
N TYR A 166 -2.41 20.38 9.09
CA TYR A 166 -2.95 19.73 10.29
C TYR A 166 -4.08 20.53 10.95
N PRO A 167 -5.33 20.03 10.90
CA PRO A 167 -6.49 20.79 11.38
C PRO A 167 -6.97 20.41 12.80
N GLU A 168 -6.16 19.65 13.55
CA GLU A 168 -6.53 19.25 14.90
C GLU A 168 -6.37 20.37 15.93
N THR A 169 -7.24 20.32 16.92
CA THR A 169 -7.30 21.29 18.01
C THR A 169 -6.60 20.81 19.29
N THR A 170 -6.14 19.54 19.35
CA THR A 170 -5.54 18.94 20.56
C THR A 170 -4.36 18.00 20.27
N ASP A 171 -3.32 18.02 21.11
CA ASP A 171 -2.14 17.13 21.02
C ASP A 171 -2.30 15.80 21.79
N THR A 172 -3.51 15.46 22.25
CA THR A 172 -3.76 14.26 23.08
C THR A 172 -4.52 13.18 22.31
N PRO A 173 -4.02 11.93 22.26
CA PRO A 173 -4.77 10.82 21.70
C PRO A 173 -6.16 10.67 22.35
N SER A 174 -7.19 10.48 21.54
CA SER A 174 -8.59 10.36 21.97
C SER A 174 -9.19 9.05 21.45
N ALA A 175 -10.06 8.42 22.24
CA ALA A 175 -10.85 7.28 21.79
C ALA A 175 -12.10 7.70 20.98
N ASP A 176 -12.51 8.96 21.11
CA ASP A 176 -13.60 9.57 20.36
C ASP A 176 -13.06 10.41 19.20
N PRO A 177 -13.83 10.59 18.10
CA PRO A 177 -13.45 11.47 17.00
C PRO A 177 -13.11 12.88 17.48
N VAL A 178 -12.05 13.46 16.91
CA VAL A 178 -11.53 14.78 17.28
C VAL A 178 -12.30 15.88 16.53
N GLU A 179 -12.60 16.99 17.22
CA GLU A 179 -13.20 18.17 16.61
C GLU A 179 -12.19 18.89 15.71
N ILE A 180 -12.62 19.23 14.50
CA ILE A 180 -11.76 19.79 13.46
C ILE A 180 -12.04 21.28 13.25
N GLU A 181 -10.99 22.08 13.28
CA GLU A 181 -11.06 23.48 12.87
C GLU A 181 -10.86 23.58 11.35
N VAL A 182 -11.79 24.27 10.67
CA VAL A 182 -11.65 24.56 9.24
C VAL A 182 -10.57 25.63 9.08
N ILE A 183 -9.52 25.30 8.33
CA ILE A 183 -8.42 26.23 8.04
C ILE A 183 -8.69 26.90 6.69
N ASP A 184 -8.77 28.23 6.68
CA ASP A 184 -9.06 29.01 5.46
C ASP A 184 -8.04 28.80 4.33
N ALA A 185 -6.76 28.60 4.68
CA ALA A 185 -5.68 28.37 3.72
C ALA A 185 -5.67 26.95 3.15
N ASP A 186 -6.22 25.98 3.88
CA ASP A 186 -6.34 24.59 3.42
C ASP A 186 -7.67 24.48 2.69
N VAL A 187 -7.73 25.05 1.49
CA VAL A 187 -8.92 25.08 0.64
C VAL A 187 -9.33 23.67 0.16
N GLY A 188 -10.57 23.30 0.43
CA GLY A 188 -11.10 21.99 0.02
C GLY A 188 -12.57 21.79 0.39
N ILE A 189 -13.00 20.53 0.28
CA ILE A 189 -14.28 20.06 0.79
C ILE A 189 -14.05 19.46 2.18
N TRP A 190 -14.67 20.05 3.19
CA TRP A 190 -14.60 19.60 4.58
C TRP A 190 -15.94 18.97 4.96
N VAL A 191 -15.96 17.65 5.08
CA VAL A 191 -17.13 16.88 5.49
C VAL A 191 -17.04 16.63 6.99
N LEU A 192 -17.79 17.43 7.76
CA LEU A 192 -17.66 17.54 9.22
C LEU A 192 -19.01 17.29 9.89
N GLY A 193 -19.02 17.06 11.20
CA GLY A 193 -20.21 16.77 11.98
C GLY A 193 -20.95 15.56 11.40
N SER A 194 -22.24 15.70 11.14
CA SER A 194 -23.08 14.71 10.44
C SER A 194 -23.14 14.90 8.92
N GLY A 195 -22.18 15.64 8.35
CA GLY A 195 -22.12 15.96 6.94
C GLY A 195 -22.00 14.74 6.04
N ILE A 196 -22.63 14.80 4.87
CA ILE A 196 -22.56 13.75 3.85
C ILE A 196 -22.18 14.36 2.51
N LEU A 197 -21.07 13.88 1.94
CA LEU A 197 -20.73 14.08 0.54
C LEU A 197 -21.04 12.80 -0.23
N THR A 198 -21.92 12.89 -1.21
CA THR A 198 -22.18 11.78 -2.14
C THR A 198 -22.03 12.24 -3.58
N ALA A 199 -21.38 11.40 -4.40
CA ALA A 199 -21.18 11.63 -5.82
C ALA A 199 -21.33 10.30 -6.55
N ALA A 200 -22.29 10.22 -7.47
CA ALA A 200 -22.50 9.02 -8.26
C ALA A 200 -22.77 9.33 -9.73
N GLY A 201 -21.77 8.99 -10.55
CA GLY A 201 -21.85 9.03 -12.01
C GLY A 201 -22.38 7.73 -12.59
N GLN A 202 -22.37 7.62 -13.91
CA GLN A 202 -22.62 6.35 -14.58
C GLN A 202 -21.49 5.37 -14.25
N PRO A 203 -21.81 4.12 -13.87
CA PRO A 203 -20.81 3.14 -13.48
C PRO A 203 -19.94 2.78 -14.69
N LYS A 204 -18.62 2.79 -14.47
CA LYS A 204 -17.62 2.32 -15.43
C LYS A 204 -16.60 1.51 -14.67
N LYS A 205 -16.18 0.38 -15.24
CA LYS A 205 -15.05 -0.38 -14.73
C LYS A 205 -13.84 0.55 -14.66
N ALA A 206 -13.18 0.70 -13.51
CA ALA A 206 -12.13 1.70 -13.38
C ALA A 206 -10.86 1.31 -14.13
N TRP A 207 -10.51 0.02 -14.09
CA TRP A 207 -9.34 -0.52 -14.77
C TRP A 207 -9.52 -2.02 -15.04
N SER A 208 -8.68 -2.59 -15.89
CA SER A 208 -8.70 -4.03 -16.17
C SER A 208 -7.35 -4.50 -16.72
N LYS A 209 -7.06 -5.80 -16.52
CA LYS A 209 -5.85 -6.45 -17.05
C LYS A 209 -5.96 -6.68 -18.57
N LEU A 210 -4.86 -6.58 -19.28
CA LEU A 210 -4.77 -6.81 -20.72
C LEU A 210 -4.88 -8.30 -21.05
N ASN A 211 -5.83 -8.67 -21.91
CA ASN A 211 -5.93 -10.02 -22.47
C ASN A 211 -5.09 -10.16 -23.75
N GLU A 212 -5.06 -9.12 -24.56
CA GLU A 212 -4.17 -8.95 -25.70
C GLU A 212 -3.57 -7.55 -25.62
N GLY A 213 -2.26 -7.50 -25.69
CA GLY A 213 -1.48 -6.27 -25.58
C GLY A 213 -1.51 -5.40 -26.83
N ALA A 214 -0.81 -4.26 -26.77
CA ALA A 214 -0.54 -3.39 -27.92
C ALA A 214 0.96 -3.14 -28.06
N GLY A 215 1.47 -3.25 -29.28
CA GLY A 215 2.85 -2.85 -29.59
C GLY A 215 2.95 -1.38 -30.00
N PRO A 216 4.18 -0.84 -30.13
CA PRO A 216 4.39 0.52 -30.63
C PRO A 216 3.72 0.76 -31.99
N GLY A 217 2.84 1.75 -32.04
CA GLY A 217 2.05 2.13 -33.23
C GLY A 217 0.80 1.30 -33.46
N ASP A 218 0.49 0.30 -32.64
CA ASP A 218 -0.74 -0.48 -32.69
C ASP A 218 -1.80 0.13 -31.76
N PRO A 219 -2.85 0.79 -32.29
CA PRO A 219 -3.82 1.50 -31.45
C PRO A 219 -4.78 0.57 -30.70
N THR A 220 -4.74 -0.75 -30.95
CA THR A 220 -5.75 -1.69 -30.48
C THR A 220 -5.19 -2.64 -29.43
N PHE A 221 -5.96 -2.84 -28.36
CA PHE A 221 -5.70 -3.84 -27.31
C PHE A 221 -7.02 -4.42 -26.80
N THR A 222 -6.95 -5.49 -26.02
CA THR A 222 -8.14 -6.06 -25.37
C THR A 222 -7.96 -6.18 -23.86
N VAL A 223 -9.03 -5.96 -23.11
CA VAL A 223 -9.05 -6.06 -21.64
C VAL A 223 -9.95 -7.20 -21.15
N GLY A 224 -9.83 -7.55 -19.87
CA GLY A 224 -10.75 -8.47 -19.20
C GLY A 224 -12.19 -7.94 -19.13
N ASP A 225 -12.34 -6.66 -18.83
CA ASP A 225 -13.63 -5.98 -18.70
C ASP A 225 -13.51 -4.51 -19.12
N ALA A 226 -14.34 -4.09 -20.07
CA ALA A 226 -14.45 -2.71 -20.56
C ALA A 226 -15.83 -2.10 -20.26
N SER A 227 -16.55 -2.63 -19.26
CA SER A 227 -17.92 -2.22 -18.94
C SER A 227 -18.01 -0.71 -18.70
N GLY A 228 -18.86 -0.06 -19.49
CA GLY A 228 -19.08 1.40 -19.44
C GLY A 228 -18.02 2.25 -20.15
N TRP A 229 -16.95 1.66 -20.69
CA TRP A 229 -15.94 2.39 -21.47
C TRP A 229 -16.51 2.80 -22.83
N ARG A 230 -16.11 3.97 -23.32
CA ARG A 230 -16.60 4.50 -24.59
C ARG A 230 -15.64 5.45 -25.26
N ALA A 231 -15.93 5.74 -26.53
CA ALA A 231 -15.24 6.78 -27.28
C ALA A 231 -15.24 8.13 -26.54
N GLY A 232 -14.10 8.81 -26.52
CA GLY A 232 -13.89 10.08 -25.82
C GLY A 232 -13.39 9.94 -24.37
N ASP A 233 -13.39 8.74 -23.80
CA ASP A 233 -12.82 8.51 -22.47
C ASP A 233 -11.28 8.56 -22.51
N ARG A 234 -10.67 9.13 -21.47
CA ARG A 234 -9.22 9.06 -21.24
C ARG A 234 -8.85 7.67 -20.76
N VAL A 235 -7.81 7.10 -21.36
CA VAL A 235 -7.28 5.77 -21.03
C VAL A 235 -5.76 5.81 -20.88
N ILE A 236 -5.25 4.98 -19.97
CA ILE A 236 -3.81 4.73 -19.81
C ILE A 236 -3.52 3.24 -20.00
N ILE A 237 -2.29 2.90 -20.36
CA ILE A 237 -1.76 1.53 -20.39
C ILE A 237 -0.45 1.47 -19.58
N THR A 238 -0.32 0.45 -18.73
CA THR A 238 0.81 0.27 -17.80
C THR A 238 2.03 -0.39 -18.48
N PRO A 239 3.26 -0.15 -17.98
CA PRO A 239 4.48 -0.70 -18.58
C PRO A 239 4.59 -2.22 -18.42
N THR A 240 5.23 -2.87 -19.40
CA THR A 240 5.46 -4.34 -19.39
C THR A 240 6.89 -4.76 -19.73
N GLU A 241 7.73 -3.81 -20.14
CA GLU A 241 9.10 -4.07 -20.55
C GLU A 241 9.95 -4.66 -19.41
N PRO A 242 10.99 -5.44 -19.72
CA PRO A 242 11.84 -6.02 -18.69
C PRO A 242 12.71 -4.99 -17.99
N SER A 243 13.16 -5.31 -16.77
CA SER A 243 14.04 -4.47 -15.94
C SER A 243 15.34 -4.03 -16.65
N SER A 244 15.76 -4.77 -17.67
CA SER A 244 16.89 -4.46 -18.54
C SER A 244 16.69 -3.25 -19.47
N VAL A 245 15.45 -2.76 -19.62
CA VAL A 245 15.14 -1.57 -20.41
C VAL A 245 15.21 -0.33 -19.53
N ASP A 246 16.13 0.57 -19.86
CA ASP A 246 16.29 1.84 -19.16
C ASP A 246 14.97 2.64 -19.16
N GLY A 247 14.51 3.06 -17.99
CA GLY A 247 13.30 3.87 -17.85
C GLY A 247 11.98 3.10 -17.97
N ALA A 248 12.00 1.76 -18.05
CA ALA A 248 10.80 0.94 -18.23
C ALA A 248 9.65 1.28 -17.27
N ALA A 249 9.96 1.65 -16.02
CA ALA A 249 8.95 2.02 -15.03
C ALA A 249 8.15 3.29 -15.36
N GLU A 250 8.62 4.10 -16.31
CA GLU A 250 7.96 5.33 -16.78
C GLU A 250 7.27 5.14 -18.13
N HIS A 251 7.37 3.95 -18.75
CA HIS A 251 6.85 3.66 -20.10
C HIS A 251 5.34 3.37 -20.09
N PHE A 252 4.57 4.31 -19.55
CA PHE A 252 3.12 4.36 -19.69
C PHE A 252 2.75 5.00 -21.03
N ASP A 253 1.65 4.57 -21.61
CA ASP A 253 1.00 5.28 -22.71
C ASP A 253 -0.35 5.85 -22.27
N GLU A 254 -0.60 7.10 -22.65
CA GLU A 254 -1.84 7.81 -22.35
C GLU A 254 -2.54 8.22 -23.65
N GLY A 255 -3.87 8.14 -23.67
CA GLY A 255 -4.63 8.59 -24.82
C GLY A 255 -6.12 8.71 -24.57
N THR A 256 -6.85 8.80 -25.67
CA THR A 256 -8.31 8.85 -25.70
C THR A 256 -8.82 7.63 -26.45
N ILE A 257 -9.85 6.97 -25.92
CA ILE A 257 -10.54 5.87 -26.60
C ILE A 257 -11.23 6.43 -27.85
N GLU A 258 -10.92 5.88 -29.03
CA GLU A 258 -11.64 6.17 -30.28
C GLU A 258 -12.87 5.31 -30.43
N SER A 259 -12.79 4.03 -30.02
CA SER A 259 -13.92 3.09 -30.06
C SER A 259 -13.74 1.91 -29.10
N VAL A 260 -14.85 1.32 -28.68
CA VAL A 260 -14.91 0.06 -27.93
C VAL A 260 -15.84 -0.91 -28.66
N ASP A 261 -15.39 -2.13 -28.92
CA ASP A 261 -16.19 -3.24 -29.44
C ASP A 261 -16.04 -4.46 -28.51
N GLY A 262 -17.06 -4.70 -27.67
CA GLY A 262 -16.96 -5.66 -26.57
C GLY A 262 -15.86 -5.26 -25.59
N THR A 263 -14.79 -6.05 -25.50
CA THR A 263 -13.60 -5.77 -24.68
C THR A 263 -12.40 -5.28 -25.50
N THR A 264 -12.58 -5.07 -26.80
CA THR A 264 -11.54 -4.52 -27.68
C THR A 264 -11.61 -3.01 -27.65
N VAL A 265 -10.50 -2.36 -27.36
CA VAL A 265 -10.36 -0.92 -27.23
C VAL A 265 -9.42 -0.42 -28.31
N THR A 266 -9.79 0.67 -28.98
CA THR A 266 -8.90 1.40 -29.89
C THR A 266 -8.63 2.78 -29.29
N MET A 267 -7.37 3.17 -29.15
CA MET A 267 -6.97 4.45 -28.55
C MET A 267 -6.18 5.34 -29.51
N SER A 268 -6.14 6.63 -29.19
CA SER A 268 -5.43 7.67 -29.93
C SER A 268 -4.79 8.69 -28.99
N PRO A 269 -3.49 8.98 -29.12
CA PRO A 269 -2.56 8.36 -30.07
C PRO A 269 -2.39 6.85 -29.81
N ALA A 270 -1.88 6.13 -30.82
CA ALA A 270 -1.47 4.75 -30.62
C ALA A 270 -0.29 4.70 -29.62
N PRO A 271 -0.17 3.64 -28.80
CA PRO A 271 0.95 3.42 -27.90
C PRO A 271 2.30 3.59 -28.57
N VAL A 272 3.27 4.12 -27.85
CA VAL A 272 4.67 4.23 -28.28
C VAL A 272 5.55 3.15 -27.66
N TYR A 273 5.12 2.55 -26.56
CA TYR A 273 5.79 1.46 -25.87
C TYR A 273 5.06 0.12 -26.10
N PRO A 274 5.75 -1.02 -25.94
CA PRO A 274 5.09 -2.31 -25.93
C PRO A 274 4.38 -2.55 -24.58
N HIS A 275 3.13 -3.01 -24.67
CA HIS A 275 2.30 -3.38 -23.55
C HIS A 275 1.79 -4.81 -23.75
N ASP A 276 2.45 -5.77 -23.11
CA ASP A 276 2.09 -7.19 -23.23
C ASP A 276 0.76 -7.50 -22.52
N GLY A 277 -0.03 -8.37 -23.14
CA GLY A 277 -1.29 -8.88 -22.59
C GLY A 277 -1.40 -10.38 -22.81
N CYS A 278 -2.14 -11.05 -21.93
CA CYS A 278 -2.41 -12.49 -22.03
C CYS A 278 -3.61 -12.88 -21.17
N THR A 279 -4.22 -14.02 -21.48
CA THR A 279 -5.36 -14.55 -20.69
C THR A 279 -4.95 -15.54 -19.60
N ASP A 280 -3.81 -16.20 -19.76
CA ASP A 280 -3.36 -17.33 -18.95
C ASP A 280 -1.96 -17.14 -18.35
N CYS A 281 -1.30 -16.03 -18.66
CA CYS A 281 -0.01 -15.69 -18.09
C CYS A 281 -0.16 -14.67 -16.94
N ARG A 282 0.87 -14.64 -16.10
CA ARG A 282 0.93 -13.81 -14.90
C ARG A 282 1.44 -12.40 -15.20
N ARG A 283 2.47 -12.30 -16.06
CA ARG A 283 3.09 -11.05 -16.50
C ARG A 283 2.29 -10.44 -17.65
N ARG A 284 1.48 -9.43 -17.35
CA ARG A 284 0.70 -8.65 -18.31
C ARG A 284 0.48 -7.24 -17.78
N GLY A 285 0.22 -6.30 -18.66
CA GLY A 285 -0.16 -4.95 -18.30
C GLY A 285 -1.64 -4.81 -17.96
N GLU A 286 -2.00 -3.58 -17.66
CA GLU A 286 -3.33 -3.11 -17.30
C GLU A 286 -3.66 -1.88 -18.14
N ALA A 287 -4.95 -1.63 -18.29
CA ALA A 287 -5.46 -0.36 -18.80
C ALA A 287 -6.47 0.23 -17.83
N ALA A 288 -6.46 1.55 -17.65
CA ALA A 288 -7.39 2.24 -16.76
C ALA A 288 -8.14 3.36 -17.48
N ASN A 289 -9.45 3.46 -17.22
CA ASN A 289 -10.31 4.51 -17.72
C ASN A 289 -10.47 5.60 -16.66
N LEU A 290 -9.98 6.80 -16.97
CA LEU A 290 -9.91 7.91 -16.03
C LEU A 290 -11.10 8.87 -16.09
N THR A 291 -12.04 8.67 -17.02
CA THR A 291 -13.13 9.62 -17.28
C THR A 291 -14.43 9.26 -16.58
N ARG A 292 -14.96 10.18 -15.78
CA ARG A 292 -16.33 10.08 -15.21
C ARG A 292 -17.15 11.32 -15.52
N ASN A 293 -18.48 11.21 -15.39
CA ASN A 293 -19.39 12.32 -15.64
C ASN A 293 -19.73 13.13 -14.37
N VAL A 294 -19.31 12.66 -13.20
CA VAL A 294 -19.31 13.44 -11.96
C VAL A 294 -17.86 13.69 -11.58
N VAL A 295 -17.44 14.96 -11.59
CA VAL A 295 -16.04 15.35 -11.46
C VAL A 295 -15.89 16.29 -10.27
N ILE A 296 -15.00 15.95 -9.34
CA ILE A 296 -14.54 16.86 -8.29
C ILE A 296 -13.06 17.10 -8.55
N ARG A 297 -12.69 18.36 -8.78
CA ARG A 297 -11.32 18.67 -9.16
C ARG A 297 -10.88 20.04 -8.70
N SER A 298 -9.59 20.28 -8.74
CA SER A 298 -9.09 21.66 -8.74
C SER A 298 -9.20 22.29 -10.13
N LEU A 299 -8.97 23.60 -10.18
CA LEU A 299 -9.05 24.38 -11.42
C LEU A 299 -8.13 23.87 -12.53
N ASP A 300 -6.89 23.55 -12.17
CA ASP A 300 -5.83 23.05 -13.03
C ASP A 300 -4.79 22.29 -12.19
N ASP A 301 -3.73 21.81 -12.83
CA ASP A 301 -2.62 21.03 -12.25
C ASP A 301 -1.64 21.85 -11.39
N ASN A 302 -1.95 23.13 -11.12
CA ASN A 302 -1.21 23.99 -10.19
C ASN A 302 -2.04 24.34 -8.95
N ALA A 303 -3.32 23.98 -8.93
CA ALA A 303 -4.20 24.10 -7.78
C ALA A 303 -4.47 22.70 -7.25
N HIS A 304 -4.30 22.46 -5.96
CA HIS A 304 -4.49 21.13 -5.37
C HIS A 304 -5.35 21.23 -4.12
N GLY A 305 -6.67 21.35 -4.28
CA GLY A 305 -7.60 21.20 -3.17
C GLY A 305 -7.63 19.78 -2.63
N HIS A 306 -8.42 19.54 -1.59
CA HIS A 306 -8.59 18.21 -1.01
C HIS A 306 -10.05 17.92 -0.65
N ILE A 307 -10.34 16.66 -0.36
CA ILE A 307 -11.57 16.22 0.31
C ILE A 307 -11.17 15.63 1.66
N LEU A 308 -11.63 16.24 2.75
CA LEU A 308 -11.40 15.75 4.12
C LEU A 308 -12.71 15.31 4.73
N SER A 309 -12.73 14.08 5.24
CA SER A 309 -13.80 13.52 6.05
C SER A 309 -13.28 13.32 7.47
N ALA A 310 -13.94 13.94 8.44
CA ALA A 310 -13.55 13.85 9.84
C ALA A 310 -14.78 13.89 10.75
N GLU A 311 -14.58 13.80 12.06
CA GLU A 311 -15.65 13.70 13.04
C GLU A 311 -16.60 12.52 12.69
N ARG A 312 -17.85 12.79 12.29
CA ARG A 312 -18.81 11.77 11.81
C ARG A 312 -19.17 11.98 10.33
N GLY A 313 -18.38 12.76 9.61
CA GLY A 313 -18.56 13.00 8.19
C GLY A 313 -18.58 11.70 7.39
N THR A 314 -19.32 11.67 6.30
CA THR A 314 -19.44 10.49 5.46
C THR A 314 -19.18 10.86 4.00
N VAL A 315 -18.31 10.10 3.35
CA VAL A 315 -18.00 10.26 1.91
C VAL A 315 -18.40 9.00 1.17
N GLN A 316 -19.24 9.15 0.14
CA GLN A 316 -19.80 8.06 -0.66
C GLN A 316 -19.62 8.35 -2.14
N LEU A 317 -18.58 7.78 -2.74
CA LEU A 317 -18.22 7.99 -4.15
C LEU A 317 -18.48 6.71 -4.94
N ASP A 318 -19.21 6.80 -6.05
CA ASP A 318 -19.45 5.69 -6.97
C ASP A 318 -19.42 6.16 -8.43
N GLY A 319 -18.31 5.92 -9.12
CA GLY A 319 -18.13 6.39 -10.49
C GLY A 319 -17.87 7.89 -10.57
N ALA A 320 -17.12 8.44 -9.61
CA ALA A 320 -16.64 9.82 -9.60
C ALA A 320 -15.21 9.94 -10.13
N GLU A 321 -14.86 11.09 -10.70
CA GLU A 321 -13.49 11.45 -11.07
C GLU A 321 -12.98 12.49 -10.07
N LEU A 322 -11.87 12.18 -9.42
CA LEU A 322 -11.10 13.09 -8.58
C LEU A 322 -9.84 13.50 -9.34
N ARG A 323 -9.69 14.80 -9.63
CA ARG A 323 -8.60 15.27 -10.50
C ARG A 323 -7.87 16.49 -9.95
N TRP A 324 -6.53 16.47 -10.04
CA TRP A 324 -5.67 17.56 -9.59
C TRP A 324 -5.93 17.92 -8.12
N LEU A 325 -6.04 16.93 -7.26
CA LEU A 325 -6.26 17.09 -5.82
C LEU A 325 -5.05 16.59 -5.03
N GLY A 326 -5.03 16.88 -3.73
CA GLY A 326 -3.97 16.45 -2.82
C GLY A 326 -2.85 17.48 -2.76
N PRO A 327 -2.99 18.50 -1.90
CA PRO A 327 -1.99 19.54 -1.81
C PRO A 327 -0.69 19.09 -1.19
N GLU A 328 0.37 19.73 -1.64
CA GLU A 328 1.69 19.54 -1.08
C GLU A 328 2.35 20.87 -0.79
N ARG A 329 2.92 20.97 0.42
CA ARG A 329 3.80 22.07 0.80
C ARG A 329 5.24 21.58 0.94
N ALA A 330 6.17 22.20 0.22
CA ALA A 330 7.59 21.93 0.36
C ALA A 330 8.07 22.17 1.81
N GLY A 331 8.74 21.18 2.42
CA GLY A 331 9.16 21.25 3.83
C GLY A 331 8.00 21.18 4.86
N GLY A 332 6.74 21.15 4.40
CA GLY A 332 5.56 21.08 5.25
C GLY A 332 5.27 19.66 5.78
N PRO A 333 4.29 19.52 6.68
CA PRO A 333 3.77 18.21 7.07
C PRO A 333 3.02 17.54 5.89
N MET A 334 3.32 16.27 5.62
CA MET A 334 2.66 15.44 4.60
C MET A 334 1.30 14.97 5.11
N ARG A 335 0.17 15.61 4.76
CA ARG A 335 -1.11 15.25 5.42
C ARG A 335 -2.40 15.44 4.62
N ARG A 336 -2.38 15.82 3.34
CA ARG A 336 -3.64 15.96 2.59
C ARG A 336 -3.54 15.29 1.23
N SER A 337 -3.92 14.02 1.17
CA SER A 337 -4.25 13.30 -0.07
C SER A 337 -5.45 13.94 -0.78
N ALA A 338 -5.73 13.48 -2.01
CA ALA A 338 -6.94 13.86 -2.73
C ALA A 338 -8.21 13.60 -1.90
N LEU A 339 -8.26 12.44 -1.22
CA LEU A 339 -9.29 12.09 -0.24
C LEU A 339 -8.65 11.62 1.06
N TYR A 340 -8.99 12.26 2.17
CA TYR A 340 -8.45 11.99 3.49
C TYR A 340 -9.55 11.71 4.51
N PHE A 341 -9.51 10.52 5.10
CA PHE A 341 -10.33 10.15 6.25
C PHE A 341 -9.51 10.31 7.52
N LEU A 342 -9.92 11.22 8.39
CA LEU A 342 -9.16 11.66 9.56
C LEU A 342 -9.90 11.31 10.85
N GLN A 343 -9.36 10.32 11.58
CA GLN A 343 -9.65 9.97 12.97
C GLN A 343 -11.13 9.77 13.31
N GLN A 344 -11.87 9.13 12.41
CA GLN A 344 -13.30 8.93 12.55
C GLN A 344 -13.67 7.70 13.37
N ARG A 345 -12.71 6.79 13.62
CA ARG A 345 -12.97 5.47 14.22
C ARG A 345 -14.10 4.75 13.47
N ASP A 346 -15.01 4.09 14.19
CA ASP A 346 -16.16 3.38 13.62
C ASP A 346 -17.15 4.27 12.87
N LYS A 347 -17.04 5.60 12.96
CA LYS A 347 -17.97 6.55 12.31
C LYS A 347 -17.75 6.68 10.80
N SER A 348 -16.60 6.26 10.28
CA SER A 348 -16.37 6.21 8.83
C SER A 348 -16.95 4.97 8.16
N SER A 349 -17.51 4.00 8.89
CA SER A 349 -17.96 2.70 8.36
C SER A 349 -19.08 2.76 7.31
N SER A 350 -19.72 3.92 7.15
CA SER A 350 -20.72 4.18 6.09
C SER A 350 -20.10 4.80 4.82
N SER A 351 -18.79 5.03 4.80
CA SER A 351 -18.07 5.63 3.68
C SER A 351 -17.58 4.56 2.71
N TYR A 352 -17.63 4.86 1.42
CA TYR A 352 -17.11 3.99 0.37
C TYR A 352 -16.58 4.78 -0.82
N VAL A 353 -15.64 4.17 -1.54
CA VAL A 353 -15.10 4.68 -2.81
C VAL A 353 -15.13 3.55 -3.83
N ARG A 354 -16.01 3.67 -4.83
CA ARG A 354 -16.26 2.64 -5.84
C ARG A 354 -16.13 3.18 -7.25
N HIS A 355 -15.65 2.37 -8.20
CA HIS A 355 -15.62 2.69 -9.64
C HIS A 355 -14.93 4.04 -9.96
N THR A 356 -14.09 4.54 -9.05
CA THR A 356 -13.61 5.94 -9.02
C THR A 356 -12.25 6.04 -9.68
N ALA A 357 -12.02 7.14 -10.40
CA ALA A 357 -10.70 7.48 -10.94
C ALA A 357 -10.12 8.65 -10.14
N ILE A 358 -8.87 8.53 -9.68
CA ILE A 358 -8.16 9.55 -8.91
C ILE A 358 -6.83 9.83 -9.61
N TRP A 359 -6.63 11.03 -10.14
CA TRP A 359 -5.43 11.26 -10.95
C TRP A 359 -4.92 12.70 -11.06
N GLY A 360 -3.64 12.81 -11.42
CA GLY A 360 -2.93 14.07 -11.59
C GLY A 360 -2.73 14.84 -10.28
N GLY A 361 -2.65 14.13 -9.15
CA GLY A 361 -2.53 14.76 -7.84
C GLY A 361 -1.10 15.20 -7.51
N ASN A 362 -0.96 16.05 -6.50
CA ASN A 362 0.35 16.46 -5.95
C ASN A 362 0.65 15.83 -4.59
N HIS A 363 -0.27 14.99 -4.09
CA HIS A 363 -0.14 14.16 -2.90
C HIS A 363 -1.02 12.91 -3.08
N GLY A 364 -0.95 11.95 -2.15
CA GLY A 364 -1.55 10.62 -2.29
C GLY A 364 -3.01 10.52 -2.74
N PHE A 365 -3.41 9.35 -3.22
CA PHE A 365 -4.76 9.11 -3.73
C PHE A 365 -5.80 9.09 -2.60
N ILE A 366 -5.62 8.17 -1.64
CA ILE A 366 -6.49 8.04 -0.47
C ILE A 366 -5.60 7.85 0.76
N GLN A 367 -5.90 8.63 1.80
CA GLN A 367 -5.28 8.50 3.10
C GLN A 367 -6.37 8.15 4.13
N VAL A 368 -6.14 7.11 4.92
CA VAL A 368 -7.03 6.66 5.98
C VAL A 368 -6.27 6.65 7.30
N GLU A 369 -6.55 7.62 8.16
CA GLU A 369 -5.92 7.76 9.47
C GLU A 369 -6.95 7.48 10.57
N GLU A 370 -6.67 6.51 11.43
CA GLU A 370 -7.53 6.06 12.56
C GLU A 370 -9.04 6.06 12.25
N SER A 371 -9.41 5.57 11.07
CA SER A 371 -10.78 5.54 10.57
C SER A 371 -11.11 4.15 10.08
N ASP A 372 -12.27 3.62 10.47
CA ASP A 372 -12.59 2.21 10.38
C ASP A 372 -13.68 1.92 9.33
N GLY A 373 -13.68 0.70 8.80
CA GLY A 373 -14.77 0.14 8.00
C GLY A 373 -14.98 0.79 6.64
N ILE A 374 -13.95 1.39 6.04
CA ILE A 374 -14.05 2.07 4.75
C ILE A 374 -13.82 1.05 3.63
N GLU A 375 -14.77 1.00 2.69
CA GLU A 375 -14.68 0.18 1.48
C GLU A 375 -14.03 0.96 0.33
N VAL A 376 -13.02 0.37 -0.31
CA VAL A 376 -12.40 0.91 -1.52
C VAL A 376 -12.34 -0.19 -2.57
N THR A 377 -13.15 -0.08 -3.62
CA THR A 377 -13.32 -1.16 -4.61
C THR A 377 -13.39 -0.66 -6.05
N ASP A 378 -12.72 -1.33 -6.99
CA ASP A 378 -12.65 -0.92 -8.40
C ASP A 378 -12.23 0.55 -8.55
N VAL A 379 -11.05 0.89 -8.03
CA VAL A 379 -10.50 2.25 -8.06
C VAL A 379 -9.23 2.29 -8.88
N ALA A 380 -9.07 3.32 -9.71
CA ALA A 380 -7.83 3.57 -10.44
C ALA A 380 -7.18 4.87 -9.95
N GLY A 381 -6.04 4.74 -9.29
CA GLY A 381 -5.12 5.82 -8.97
C GLY A 381 -4.04 5.94 -10.04
N TYR A 382 -3.89 7.12 -10.64
CA TYR A 382 -2.88 7.36 -11.68
C TYR A 382 -2.19 8.73 -11.53
N ASP A 383 -0.86 8.77 -11.65
CA ASP A 383 -0.08 10.01 -11.70
C ASP A 383 -0.28 10.88 -10.46
N THR A 384 0.43 10.51 -9.39
CA THR A 384 0.47 11.32 -8.18
C THR A 384 1.88 11.43 -7.60
N ARG A 385 2.01 12.30 -6.61
CA ARG A 385 3.18 12.37 -5.73
C ARG A 385 2.86 11.91 -4.32
N GLY A 386 3.86 11.46 -3.58
CA GLY A 386 3.70 10.91 -2.22
C GLY A 386 3.13 9.48 -2.23
N ASP A 387 2.63 9.02 -1.09
CA ASP A 387 2.08 7.66 -0.95
C ASP A 387 0.80 7.46 -1.78
N GLY A 388 0.61 6.32 -2.44
CA GLY A 388 -0.60 6.02 -3.21
C GLY A 388 -1.85 5.86 -2.34
N PHE A 389 -2.13 4.62 -1.94
CA PHE A 389 -3.21 4.29 -1.02
C PHE A 389 -2.64 3.96 0.35
N TRP A 390 -2.95 4.78 1.34
CA TRP A 390 -2.36 4.67 2.67
C TRP A 390 -3.43 4.50 3.74
N GLY A 391 -3.23 3.51 4.61
CA GLY A 391 -3.98 3.34 5.86
C GLY A 391 -3.00 3.22 7.02
N GLY A 392 -3.11 4.07 8.03
CA GLY A 392 -2.14 4.07 9.11
C GLY A 392 -2.55 4.81 10.38
N PHE A 393 -1.61 4.85 11.33
CA PHE A 393 -1.77 5.52 12.61
C PHE A 393 -1.74 7.03 12.45
N SER A 394 -2.35 7.76 13.38
CA SER A 394 -2.08 9.19 13.47
C SER A 394 -0.63 9.47 13.85
N LEU A 395 -0.09 10.58 13.35
CA LEU A 395 1.23 11.07 13.73
C LEU A 395 1.29 11.49 15.20
N LEU A 396 0.15 11.82 15.84
CA LEU A 396 0.06 11.98 17.29
C LEU A 396 0.20 10.66 18.03
N SER A 397 -0.50 9.60 17.60
CA SER A 397 -0.33 8.27 18.15
C SER A 397 1.11 7.78 17.97
N PHE A 398 1.76 8.07 16.84
CA PHE A 398 3.18 7.73 16.66
C PHE A 398 4.10 8.51 17.61
N ARG A 399 3.91 9.84 17.76
CA ARG A 399 4.71 10.68 18.67
C ARG A 399 4.49 10.37 20.15
N ALA A 400 3.26 10.07 20.54
CA ALA A 400 2.92 9.70 21.91
C ALA A 400 3.52 8.33 22.29
N CYS A 401 3.85 7.50 21.29
CA CYS A 401 4.23 6.10 21.49
C CYS A 401 5.67 5.79 21.09
N SER A 402 6.51 6.80 20.86
CA SER A 402 7.96 6.64 20.70
C SER A 402 8.66 6.11 21.96
N ASP A 403 7.97 6.14 23.11
CA ASP A 403 8.53 5.84 24.43
C ASP A 403 8.06 4.48 24.99
N LEU A 404 7.97 3.40 24.19
CA LEU A 404 7.73 2.02 24.69
C LEU A 404 6.60 1.90 25.74
N VAL A 405 5.59 2.78 25.67
CA VAL A 405 4.53 2.84 26.68
C VAL A 405 3.58 1.69 26.43
N LYS A 406 3.55 0.73 27.36
CA LYS A 406 2.69 -0.48 27.32
C LYS A 406 1.19 -0.20 27.19
N ASP A 407 0.75 1.03 27.45
CA ASP A 407 -0.65 1.46 27.41
C ASP A 407 -0.91 2.52 26.31
N CYS A 408 -0.22 2.41 25.18
CA CYS A 408 -0.47 3.27 24.02
C CYS A 408 -1.84 2.91 23.39
N PRO A 409 -2.80 3.85 23.30
CA PRO A 409 -4.02 3.65 22.54
C PRO A 409 -3.73 3.82 21.04
N THR A 410 -2.79 3.07 20.46
CA THR A 410 -2.64 3.00 19.01
C THR A 410 -3.87 2.31 18.45
N SER A 411 -4.76 3.04 17.79
CA SER A 411 -5.76 2.44 16.91
C SER A 411 -5.25 2.52 15.48
N ALA A 412 -4.66 1.43 15.01
CA ALA A 412 -4.61 1.25 13.57
C ALA A 412 -6.06 1.24 13.03
N PRO A 413 -6.30 1.78 11.82
CA PRO A 413 -7.56 1.60 11.11
C PRO A 413 -7.96 0.12 11.08
N VAL A 414 -9.21 -0.21 11.42
CA VAL A 414 -9.73 -1.58 11.31
C VAL A 414 -10.76 -1.70 10.19
N GLY A 415 -10.79 -2.83 9.50
CA GLY A 415 -11.77 -3.09 8.43
C GLY A 415 -11.65 -2.16 7.23
N VAL A 416 -10.45 -1.61 6.97
CA VAL A 416 -10.15 -0.83 5.75
C VAL A 416 -9.54 -1.78 4.74
N PHE A 417 -10.28 -2.05 3.67
CA PHE A 417 -9.94 -3.08 2.71
C PHE A 417 -9.98 -2.54 1.29
N PHE A 418 -8.88 -2.74 0.56
CA PHE A 418 -8.74 -2.38 -0.83
C PHE A 418 -8.98 -3.62 -1.69
N ASP A 419 -9.96 -3.58 -2.58
CA ASP A 419 -10.31 -4.69 -3.46
C ASP A 419 -10.32 -4.22 -4.91
N ASP A 420 -9.58 -4.90 -5.79
CA ASP A 420 -9.55 -4.57 -7.21
C ASP A 420 -9.13 -3.09 -7.47
N VAL A 421 -8.01 -2.69 -6.85
CA VAL A 421 -7.48 -1.31 -6.93
C VAL A 421 -6.17 -1.26 -7.72
N LEU A 422 -6.06 -0.31 -8.64
CA LEU A 422 -4.83 0.01 -9.36
C LEU A 422 -4.16 1.26 -8.76
N ALA A 423 -2.89 1.14 -8.40
CA ALA A 423 -2.00 2.24 -8.03
C ALA A 423 -0.90 2.35 -9.08
N ALA A 424 -0.97 3.36 -9.94
CA ALA A 424 -0.08 3.51 -11.08
C ALA A 424 0.61 4.89 -11.12
N ARG A 425 1.90 4.90 -11.48
CA ARG A 425 2.71 6.12 -11.67
C ARG A 425 2.71 7.01 -10.43
N ILE A 426 3.46 6.59 -9.42
CA ILE A 426 3.61 7.29 -8.16
C ILE A 426 5.06 7.77 -8.07
N THR A 427 5.26 9.06 -7.79
CA THR A 427 6.59 9.67 -7.78
C THR A 427 6.89 10.39 -6.47
N ALA A 428 8.18 10.50 -6.15
CA ALA A 428 8.59 11.28 -4.99
C ALA A 428 8.41 12.77 -5.26
N SER A 429 7.92 13.47 -4.24
CA SER A 429 8.04 14.91 -4.21
C SER A 429 9.48 15.31 -3.92
N LEU A 430 10.01 16.24 -4.70
CA LEU A 430 11.33 16.81 -4.45
C LEU A 430 11.27 17.72 -3.20
N ARG A 431 11.45 17.15 -2.02
CA ARG A 431 11.66 17.93 -0.79
C ARG A 431 13.14 18.31 -0.71
N GLU A 432 13.48 19.55 -1.00
CA GLU A 432 14.78 20.11 -0.60
C GLU A 432 14.61 20.87 0.72
N GLU A 433 14.93 20.22 1.84
CA GLU A 433 15.16 20.92 3.12
C GLU A 433 16.63 20.79 3.48
N ASP A 434 17.37 21.90 3.54
CA ASP A 434 18.78 21.94 3.96
C ASP A 434 19.70 20.89 3.28
N GLY A 435 19.39 20.53 2.02
CA GLY A 435 20.14 19.53 1.26
C GLY A 435 19.81 18.06 1.59
N LEU A 436 18.71 17.79 2.31
CA LEU A 436 18.21 16.45 2.59
C LEU A 436 16.82 16.27 1.96
N ALA A 437 16.70 15.30 1.05
CA ALA A 437 15.41 14.74 0.64
C ALA A 437 14.86 13.89 1.80
N ILE A 438 13.61 14.12 2.22
CA ILE A 438 13.03 13.47 3.43
C ILE A 438 11.83 12.56 3.10
N GLN A 439 11.53 12.30 1.82
CA GLN A 439 10.74 11.12 1.44
C GLN A 439 11.67 10.11 0.77
N TYR A 440 12.27 9.24 1.57
CA TYR A 440 12.91 8.05 1.01
C TYR A 440 11.83 7.02 0.67
N ASN A 441 10.90 6.76 1.60
CA ASN A 441 9.91 5.67 1.51
C ASN A 441 8.61 6.10 0.83
N LEU A 442 8.32 5.55 -0.36
CA LEU A 442 7.00 5.65 -1.00
C LEU A 442 6.37 4.28 -1.18
N HIS A 443 5.05 4.24 -1.14
CA HIS A 443 4.31 2.99 -1.26
C HIS A 443 3.16 3.14 -2.26
N GLY A 444 2.97 2.15 -3.12
CA GLY A 444 1.73 2.02 -3.90
C GLY A 444 0.55 1.78 -2.98
N PHE A 445 0.71 0.81 -2.08
CA PHE A 445 -0.20 0.52 -0.98
C PHE A 445 0.56 0.43 0.33
N ALA A 446 0.07 1.13 1.35
CA ALA A 446 0.43 0.92 2.75
C ALA A 446 -0.84 0.50 3.50
N CYS A 447 -1.17 -0.79 3.46
CA CYS A 447 -2.38 -1.32 4.07
C CYS A 447 -2.10 -1.46 5.59
N GLY A 448 -2.70 -0.61 6.43
CA GLY A 448 -2.37 -0.44 7.85
C GLY A 448 -2.49 -1.71 8.71
N ALA A 449 -1.94 -1.67 9.93
CA ALA A 449 -1.77 -2.85 10.78
C ALA A 449 -3.01 -3.30 11.60
N GLY A 450 -4.18 -2.69 11.40
CA GLY A 450 -5.37 -3.00 12.19
C GLY A 450 -6.09 -4.26 11.72
N ALA A 451 -6.98 -4.79 12.54
CA ALA A 451 -7.68 -6.03 12.23
C ALA A 451 -8.59 -5.88 10.99
N GLY A 452 -8.65 -6.91 10.15
CA GLY A 452 -9.49 -6.94 8.94
C GLY A 452 -9.09 -5.94 7.86
N THR A 453 -7.88 -5.39 7.90
CA THR A 453 -7.33 -4.58 6.80
C THR A 453 -6.64 -5.46 5.78
N GLY A 454 -6.50 -4.95 4.56
CA GLY A 454 -5.87 -5.75 3.52
C GLY A 454 -6.08 -5.20 2.11
N CYS A 455 -5.55 -5.97 1.18
CA CYS A 455 -5.47 -5.65 -0.23
C CYS A 455 -5.70 -6.94 -1.05
N SER A 456 -6.77 -7.01 -1.84
CA SER A 456 -7.04 -8.14 -2.76
C SER A 456 -7.16 -7.71 -4.20
N ASP A 457 -6.63 -8.53 -5.10
CA ASP A 457 -6.68 -8.30 -6.56
C ASP A 457 -6.16 -6.90 -6.96
N CYS A 458 -5.28 -6.31 -6.14
CA CYS A 458 -4.72 -4.98 -6.35
C CYS A 458 -3.44 -5.04 -7.20
N VAL A 459 -3.16 -3.96 -7.93
CA VAL A 459 -1.95 -3.80 -8.74
C VAL A 459 -1.22 -2.53 -8.36
N ALA A 460 0.07 -2.63 -8.07
CA ALA A 460 0.96 -1.49 -7.84
C ALA A 460 2.04 -1.44 -8.91
N THR A 461 2.12 -0.35 -9.67
CA THR A 461 3.07 -0.22 -10.78
C THR A 461 3.63 1.17 -11.00
N GLY A 462 4.91 1.25 -11.35
CA GLY A 462 5.59 2.51 -11.57
C GLY A 462 5.65 3.38 -10.32
N VAL A 463 5.93 2.79 -9.16
CA VAL A 463 6.22 3.51 -7.91
C VAL A 463 7.71 3.86 -7.91
N VAL A 464 8.05 5.10 -8.27
CA VAL A 464 9.42 5.53 -8.55
C VAL A 464 9.92 6.51 -7.49
N ALA A 465 10.80 6.01 -6.63
CA ALA A 465 11.62 6.78 -5.69
C ALA A 465 12.90 6.00 -5.35
N PRO A 466 13.92 6.62 -4.74
CA PRO A 466 15.10 5.90 -4.27
C PRO A 466 14.78 4.74 -3.31
N ASP A 467 13.71 4.87 -2.52
CA ASP A 467 13.22 3.81 -1.65
C ASP A 467 11.70 3.63 -1.79
N ALA A 468 11.25 3.00 -2.88
CA ALA A 468 9.83 2.77 -3.16
C ALA A 468 9.45 1.29 -3.14
N THR A 469 8.21 0.99 -2.76
CA THR A 469 7.65 -0.36 -2.81
C THR A 469 6.25 -0.37 -3.41
N GLY A 470 5.88 -1.43 -4.11
CA GLY A 470 4.50 -1.63 -4.53
C GLY A 470 3.57 -1.81 -3.33
N PHE A 471 3.89 -2.79 -2.48
CA PHE A 471 3.14 -3.05 -1.25
C PHE A 471 4.03 -2.92 -0.02
N PHE A 472 3.52 -2.19 0.96
CA PHE A 472 4.16 -1.99 2.25
C PHE A 472 3.25 -2.48 3.36
N TRP A 473 3.85 -3.23 4.27
CA TRP A 473 3.19 -3.60 5.51
C TRP A 473 4.15 -3.37 6.68
N ASN A 474 3.76 -2.49 7.58
CA ASN A 474 4.44 -2.30 8.85
C ASN A 474 3.58 -2.81 10.00
N ASN A 475 4.24 -3.29 11.05
CA ASN A 475 3.57 -3.72 12.26
C ASN A 475 4.42 -3.37 13.48
N ASN A 476 3.78 -2.87 14.53
CA ASN A 476 4.39 -2.57 15.83
C ASN A 476 3.85 -3.55 16.87
N VAL A 477 4.68 -3.89 17.87
CA VAL A 477 4.53 -4.94 18.90
C VAL A 477 3.23 -4.92 19.75
N HIS A 478 2.29 -4.01 19.51
CA HIS A 478 1.17 -3.72 20.41
C HIS A 478 -0.22 -3.77 19.73
N LEU A 479 -0.32 -4.30 18.51
CA LEU A 479 -1.56 -4.26 17.73
C LEU A 479 -2.27 -5.61 17.68
N PRO A 480 -3.60 -5.64 17.47
CA PRO A 480 -4.33 -6.87 17.22
C PRO A 480 -3.86 -7.47 15.88
N ILE A 481 -2.90 -8.39 15.99
CA ILE A 481 -2.23 -9.08 14.89
C ILE A 481 -3.09 -10.26 14.39
N GLY A 482 -3.04 -10.58 13.10
CA GLY A 482 -3.42 -11.90 12.58
C GLY A 482 -4.73 -11.97 11.78
N THR A 483 -5.22 -10.84 11.25
CA THR A 483 -6.39 -10.82 10.34
C THR A 483 -6.15 -10.01 9.07
N GLN A 484 -4.91 -9.58 8.82
CA GLN A 484 -4.55 -8.87 7.61
C GLN A 484 -4.53 -9.84 6.42
N THR A 485 -4.94 -9.36 5.26
CA THR A 485 -5.04 -10.20 4.05
C THR A 485 -4.47 -9.48 2.83
N PHE A 486 -3.57 -10.12 2.12
CA PHE A 486 -2.94 -9.70 0.87
C PHE A 486 -3.03 -10.85 -0.13
N THR A 487 -4.06 -10.84 -0.98
CA THR A 487 -4.37 -11.98 -1.86
C THR A 487 -4.44 -11.57 -3.32
N ASN A 488 -3.82 -12.34 -4.21
CA ASN A 488 -3.88 -12.16 -5.66
C ASN A 488 -3.35 -10.80 -6.18
N ASN A 489 -2.45 -10.18 -5.42
CA ASN A 489 -1.89 -8.87 -5.75
C ASN A 489 -0.78 -8.98 -6.82
N VAL A 490 -0.53 -7.88 -7.53
CA VAL A 490 0.57 -7.78 -8.50
C VAL A 490 1.38 -6.51 -8.22
N SER A 491 2.70 -6.66 -8.10
CA SER A 491 3.64 -5.55 -7.98
C SER A 491 4.62 -5.60 -9.14
N HIS A 492 4.72 -4.54 -9.94
CA HIS A 492 5.71 -4.50 -11.02
C HIS A 492 6.25 -3.12 -11.33
N HIS A 493 7.47 -3.07 -11.87
CA HIS A 493 8.16 -1.82 -12.17
C HIS A 493 8.32 -0.90 -10.95
N ASN A 494 8.66 -1.52 -9.82
CA ASN A 494 8.88 -0.86 -8.53
C ASN A 494 10.28 -1.24 -8.03
N PRO A 495 11.00 -0.40 -7.27
CA PRO A 495 12.27 -0.81 -6.66
C PRO A 495 12.09 -2.03 -5.75
N HIS A 496 11.08 -2.01 -4.87
CA HIS A 496 10.67 -3.16 -4.08
C HIS A 496 9.29 -3.66 -4.52
N GLY A 497 9.12 -4.97 -4.63
CA GLY A 497 7.82 -5.56 -4.87
C GLY A 497 6.91 -5.49 -3.64
N ILE A 498 7.40 -6.12 -2.58
CA ILE A 498 6.80 -6.20 -1.25
C ILE A 498 7.86 -5.80 -0.23
N ARG A 499 7.48 -4.94 0.71
CA ARG A 499 8.30 -4.61 1.87
C ARG A 499 7.53 -4.88 3.16
N LEU A 500 8.12 -5.71 4.01
CA LEU A 500 7.58 -6.07 5.32
C LEU A 500 8.48 -5.53 6.43
N TRP A 501 7.91 -4.75 7.35
CA TRP A 501 8.61 -4.22 8.52
C TRP A 501 7.84 -4.49 9.81
N GLN A 502 8.04 -5.68 10.39
CA GLN A 502 7.25 -6.19 11.52
C GLN A 502 8.05 -6.30 12.82
N ASN A 503 7.69 -5.49 13.81
CA ASN A 503 8.11 -5.72 15.18
C ASN A 503 7.02 -6.53 15.90
N SER A 504 6.95 -7.84 15.74
CA SER A 504 5.94 -8.67 16.41
C SER A 504 6.30 -10.15 16.42
N GLU A 505 6.09 -10.78 17.58
CA GLU A 505 6.30 -12.20 17.87
C GLU A 505 5.09 -13.08 17.47
N THR A 506 3.98 -12.48 17.04
CA THR A 506 2.79 -13.22 16.60
C THR A 506 2.91 -13.58 15.12
N LEU A 507 2.86 -14.88 14.82
CA LEU A 507 2.86 -15.38 13.45
C LEU A 507 1.64 -14.84 12.70
N THR A 508 1.90 -14.18 11.57
CA THR A 508 0.89 -13.80 10.58
C THR A 508 1.10 -14.56 9.29
N ASP A 509 0.03 -14.79 8.53
CA ASP A 509 0.11 -15.43 7.21
C ASP A 509 -0.72 -14.65 6.18
N PRO A 510 -0.38 -13.37 5.93
CA PRO A 510 -1.31 -12.51 5.25
C PRO A 510 -1.13 -12.58 3.72
N TRP A 511 -0.07 -13.18 3.19
CA TRP A 511 0.25 -13.17 1.75
C TRP A 511 -0.09 -14.48 1.05
N SER A 512 -0.83 -14.41 -0.05
CA SER A 512 -1.10 -15.54 -0.96
C SER A 512 -1.42 -15.07 -2.39
N GLY A 513 -1.12 -15.88 -3.40
CA GLY A 513 -1.41 -15.62 -4.81
C GLY A 513 -0.70 -14.39 -5.41
N THR A 514 0.32 -13.85 -4.73
CA THR A 514 0.93 -12.57 -5.08
C THR A 514 2.02 -12.74 -6.14
N GLN A 515 2.07 -11.82 -7.09
CA GLN A 515 3.10 -11.80 -8.12
C GLN A 515 3.92 -10.53 -8.01
N VAL A 516 5.22 -10.68 -8.15
CA VAL A 516 6.15 -9.57 -8.20
C VAL A 516 7.03 -9.75 -9.43
N TRP A 517 7.08 -8.75 -10.30
CA TRP A 517 7.93 -8.83 -11.48
C TRP A 517 8.51 -7.50 -11.91
N THR A 518 9.71 -7.50 -12.50
CA THR A 518 10.42 -6.25 -12.87
C THR A 518 10.60 -5.36 -11.64
N ALA A 519 11.42 -5.81 -10.69
CA ALA A 519 11.75 -5.08 -9.47
C ALA A 519 13.23 -5.23 -9.10
N ASP A 520 13.78 -4.34 -8.26
CA ASP A 520 15.14 -4.53 -7.75
C ASP A 520 15.19 -5.64 -6.71
N VAL A 521 14.31 -5.57 -5.71
CA VAL A 521 14.13 -6.64 -4.73
C VAL A 521 12.66 -7.07 -4.73
N GLY A 522 12.43 -8.38 -4.81
CA GLY A 522 11.08 -8.93 -4.86
C GLY A 522 10.34 -8.75 -3.55
N LEU A 523 10.81 -9.42 -2.50
CA LEU A 523 10.36 -9.28 -1.12
C LEU A 523 11.54 -8.85 -0.25
N PHE A 524 11.43 -7.65 0.30
CA PHE A 524 12.36 -7.13 1.30
C PHE A 524 11.75 -7.24 2.68
N MET A 525 12.46 -7.88 3.61
CA MET A 525 11.98 -8.04 4.97
C MET A 525 13.04 -7.63 5.98
N GLY A 526 12.63 -6.88 7.00
CA GLY A 526 13.44 -6.65 8.21
C GLY A 526 12.62 -6.05 9.34
N ALA A 527 13.03 -6.26 10.60
CA ALA A 527 12.58 -5.62 11.85
C ALA A 527 13.01 -6.51 13.05
N TYR A 528 12.42 -6.38 14.25
CA TYR A 528 12.77 -7.15 15.45
C TYR A 528 11.67 -8.17 15.85
N GLY A 529 12.01 -9.43 16.14
CA GLY A 529 11.06 -10.45 16.62
C GLY A 529 10.17 -11.09 15.53
N ASN A 530 10.50 -10.89 14.25
CA ASN A 530 9.71 -11.13 13.03
C ASN A 530 9.07 -12.53 12.87
N ALA A 531 7.92 -12.78 13.49
CA ALA A 531 7.13 -13.98 13.20
C ALA A 531 6.20 -13.75 12.00
N PHE A 532 6.49 -14.37 10.85
CA PHE A 532 5.64 -14.25 9.66
C PHE A 532 5.68 -15.52 8.80
N ARG A 533 4.62 -15.71 8.02
CA ARG A 533 4.52 -16.65 6.93
C ARG A 533 4.15 -15.87 5.67
N ALA A 534 4.90 -16.12 4.61
CA ALA A 534 4.58 -15.67 3.27
C ALA A 534 4.62 -16.89 2.36
N GLY A 535 3.58 -17.07 1.54
CA GLY A 535 3.59 -18.17 0.59
C GLY A 535 2.71 -17.94 -0.62
N ASP A 536 2.82 -18.85 -1.60
CA ASP A 536 2.17 -18.71 -2.91
C ASP A 536 2.52 -17.36 -3.57
N ILE A 537 3.84 -17.10 -3.63
CA ILE A 537 4.40 -15.90 -4.26
C ILE A 537 5.25 -16.32 -5.46
N GLN A 538 5.08 -15.59 -6.57
CA GLN A 538 5.90 -15.75 -7.75
C GLN A 538 6.72 -14.48 -8.01
N PHE A 539 8.04 -14.66 -8.11
CA PHE A 539 8.98 -13.63 -8.52
C PHE A 539 9.43 -13.88 -9.96
N ASP A 540 9.47 -12.83 -10.78
CA ASP A 540 10.02 -12.86 -12.15
C ASP A 540 10.83 -11.59 -12.42
N ASP A 541 11.87 -11.65 -13.25
CA ASP A 541 12.65 -10.48 -13.66
C ASP A 541 13.10 -9.56 -12.48
N ILE A 542 13.73 -10.16 -11.47
CA ILE A 542 14.23 -9.45 -10.29
C ILE A 542 15.73 -9.14 -10.42
N VAL A 543 16.12 -7.90 -10.19
CA VAL A 543 17.49 -7.42 -10.47
C VAL A 543 18.49 -7.86 -9.40
N SER A 544 18.21 -7.62 -8.13
CA SER A 544 19.11 -7.97 -7.01
C SER A 544 18.71 -9.31 -6.38
N TYR A 545 17.65 -9.34 -5.58
CA TYR A 545 17.24 -10.53 -4.83
C TYR A 545 15.73 -10.75 -4.91
N SER A 546 15.28 -11.95 -5.29
CA SER A 546 13.85 -12.25 -5.22
C SER A 546 13.33 -12.15 -3.79
N VAL A 547 14.14 -12.59 -2.82
CA VAL A 547 13.87 -12.44 -1.41
C VAL A 547 15.15 -11.96 -0.71
N ASP A 548 15.05 -10.84 0.02
CA ASP A 548 16.09 -10.34 0.93
C ASP A 548 15.56 -10.36 2.37
N LEU A 549 16.07 -11.28 3.17
CA LEU A 549 15.68 -11.47 4.57
C LEU A 549 16.73 -10.88 5.50
N LYS A 550 16.35 -9.83 6.25
CA LYS A 550 17.09 -9.33 7.41
C LYS A 550 16.51 -9.97 8.66
N ALA A 551 17.11 -11.07 9.10
CA ALA A 551 16.48 -11.96 10.06
C ALA A 551 16.86 -11.61 11.52
N VAL A 552 15.85 -11.36 12.36
CA VAL A 552 15.95 -11.18 13.82
C VAL A 552 14.79 -11.91 14.53
N PRO A 553 14.95 -13.15 15.00
CA PRO A 553 14.06 -13.78 15.97
C PRO A 553 14.57 -13.44 17.39
N LEU A 554 13.75 -12.76 18.20
CA LEU A 554 14.08 -12.46 19.60
C LEU A 554 13.68 -13.63 20.52
N SER A 555 14.47 -13.87 21.58
CA SER A 555 14.42 -15.03 22.48
C SER A 555 13.38 -14.95 23.63
N THR A 556 12.28 -14.24 23.47
CA THR A 556 11.37 -13.89 24.58
C THR A 556 10.43 -15.03 25.05
N GLY A 557 10.68 -16.29 24.68
CA GLY A 557 9.90 -17.45 25.15
C GLY A 557 8.65 -17.76 24.31
N PHE A 558 8.51 -17.12 23.15
CA PHE A 558 7.53 -17.45 22.11
C PHE A 558 8.20 -18.27 20.99
N GLU A 559 7.42 -18.83 20.05
CA GLU A 559 7.95 -19.46 18.81
C GLU A 559 7.90 -18.47 17.63
N PRO A 560 8.76 -17.43 17.54
CA PRO A 560 8.84 -16.59 16.35
C PRO A 560 9.51 -17.37 15.22
N ILE A 561 8.71 -17.77 14.23
CA ILE A 561 9.19 -18.55 13.08
C ILE A 561 9.00 -17.73 11.81
N VAL A 562 10.12 -17.49 11.10
CA VAL A 562 10.14 -17.00 9.73
C VAL A 562 9.78 -18.16 8.80
N ARG A 563 8.73 -18.03 8.00
CA ARG A 563 8.29 -19.07 7.05
C ARG A 563 8.12 -18.50 5.64
N LEU A 564 8.80 -19.12 4.68
CA LEU A 564 8.60 -18.89 3.25
C LEU A 564 8.19 -20.21 2.60
N GLU A 565 7.00 -20.27 2.00
CA GLU A 565 6.41 -21.54 1.55
C GLU A 565 5.78 -21.42 0.15
N ASP A 566 5.96 -22.41 -0.73
CA ASP A 566 5.33 -22.44 -2.05
C ASP A 566 5.69 -21.22 -2.92
N VAL A 567 6.99 -20.95 -3.07
CA VAL A 567 7.50 -19.77 -3.77
C VAL A 567 8.33 -20.16 -4.98
N THR A 568 8.09 -19.50 -6.11
CA THR A 568 8.98 -19.51 -7.27
C THR A 568 9.83 -18.25 -7.27
N LEU A 569 11.14 -18.41 -7.28
CA LEU A 569 12.10 -17.33 -7.09
C LEU A 569 13.40 -17.59 -7.86
N ALA A 570 14.19 -16.54 -8.03
CA ALA A 570 15.52 -16.65 -8.61
C ALA A 570 16.62 -16.74 -7.55
N SER A 571 16.44 -15.99 -6.45
CA SER A 571 17.44 -15.92 -5.38
C SER A 571 16.84 -15.61 -4.00
N LEU A 572 17.42 -16.20 -2.98
CA LEU A 572 17.19 -15.95 -1.56
C LEU A 572 18.49 -15.46 -0.94
N HIS A 573 18.45 -14.24 -0.41
CA HIS A 573 19.53 -13.63 0.35
C HIS A 573 19.14 -13.54 1.81
N ILE A 574 20.01 -14.05 2.69
CA ILE A 574 19.82 -14.05 4.13
C ILE A 574 20.93 -13.17 4.73
N SER A 575 20.56 -12.08 5.40
CA SER A 575 21.51 -11.21 6.08
C SER A 575 21.28 -11.18 7.59
N GLY A 576 22.37 -11.26 8.35
CA GLY A 576 22.35 -11.18 9.81
C GLY A 576 22.25 -9.73 10.30
N TYR A 577 21.36 -9.48 11.26
CA TYR A 577 21.17 -8.16 11.86
C TYR A 577 21.31 -8.25 13.39
N VAL A 578 22.47 -7.84 13.91
CA VAL A 578 22.79 -7.42 15.31
C VAL A 578 22.48 -8.38 16.48
N ILE A 579 21.66 -9.43 16.33
CA ILE A 579 21.17 -10.27 17.46
C ILE A 579 21.21 -11.75 17.12
N ALA A 580 21.55 -12.59 18.11
CA ALA A 580 21.56 -14.04 18.02
C ALA A 580 20.19 -14.65 17.72
N GLN A 581 20.15 -15.47 16.66
CA GLN A 581 18.98 -16.27 16.33
C GLN A 581 19.01 -17.55 17.16
N GLU A 582 17.90 -17.86 17.82
CA GLU A 582 17.75 -19.09 18.62
C GLU A 582 16.78 -20.10 17.98
N GLN A 583 16.14 -19.76 16.85
CA GLN A 583 15.15 -20.58 16.17
C GLN A 583 15.41 -20.71 14.67
N ASP A 584 14.94 -21.81 14.09
CA ASP A 584 15.07 -22.11 12.67
C ASP A 584 14.18 -21.19 11.82
N GLN A 585 14.77 -20.63 10.77
CA GLN A 585 14.02 -20.09 9.63
C GLN A 585 13.57 -21.27 8.76
N ILE A 586 12.31 -21.27 8.33
CA ILE A 586 11.72 -22.40 7.59
C ILE A 586 11.42 -21.99 6.15
N PHE A 587 11.96 -22.77 5.21
CA PHE A 587 11.81 -22.60 3.78
C PHE A 587 11.23 -23.88 3.19
N ARG A 588 10.00 -23.85 2.65
CA ARG A 588 9.34 -25.04 2.10
C ARG A 588 8.91 -24.87 0.66
N ASN A 589 9.06 -25.93 -0.13
CA ASN A 589 8.57 -26.00 -1.50
C ASN A 589 9.07 -24.81 -2.35
N LEU A 590 10.34 -24.45 -2.20
CA LEU A 590 10.95 -23.37 -2.98
C LEU A 590 11.42 -23.91 -4.33
N ASN A 591 11.03 -23.23 -5.41
CA ASN A 591 11.44 -23.55 -6.77
C ASN A 591 12.32 -22.44 -7.34
N PHE A 592 13.63 -22.69 -7.43
CA PHE A 592 14.60 -21.76 -8.00
C PHE A 592 14.61 -21.86 -9.53
N ASP A 593 14.27 -20.78 -10.21
CA ASP A 593 14.01 -20.74 -11.66
C ASP A 593 15.27 -20.76 -12.55
N GLY A 594 16.45 -20.54 -11.96
CA GLY A 594 17.74 -20.51 -12.65
C GLY A 594 18.06 -19.23 -13.42
N SER A 595 17.28 -18.17 -13.21
CA SER A 595 17.59 -16.85 -13.79
C SER A 595 18.75 -16.13 -13.09
N LYS A 596 19.20 -16.63 -11.92
CA LYS A 596 20.42 -16.20 -11.21
C LYS A 596 21.41 -17.35 -11.09
N GLU A 597 22.70 -17.00 -11.13
CA GLU A 597 23.79 -17.96 -10.95
C GLU A 597 23.79 -18.57 -9.54
N ILE A 598 23.46 -17.79 -8.50
CA ILE A 598 23.44 -18.23 -7.10
C ILE A 598 22.00 -18.18 -6.59
N ALA A 599 21.51 -19.32 -6.10
CA ALA A 599 20.15 -19.43 -5.56
C ALA A 599 20.06 -18.97 -4.11
N VAL A 600 20.83 -19.56 -3.19
CA VAL A 600 20.81 -19.21 -1.77
C VAL A 600 22.15 -18.61 -1.38
N SER A 601 22.11 -17.44 -0.77
CA SER A 601 23.30 -16.72 -0.30
C SER A 601 23.09 -16.15 1.09
N GLN A 602 24.19 -16.01 1.84
CA GLN A 602 24.17 -15.37 3.15
C GLN A 602 25.37 -14.46 3.35
N ASP A 603 25.10 -13.28 3.89
CA ASP A 603 26.09 -12.29 4.32
C ASP A 603 25.92 -11.98 5.81
N GLU A 604 27.02 -12.03 6.56
CA GLU A 604 26.98 -11.86 8.01
C GLU A 604 28.27 -11.24 8.56
N GLY A 605 28.09 -10.20 9.38
CA GLY A 605 29.19 -9.57 10.10
C GLY A 605 29.82 -10.46 11.17
N ALA A 606 30.92 -9.98 11.75
CA ALA A 606 31.44 -10.53 13.00
C ALA A 606 30.44 -10.28 14.15
N CYS A 607 30.51 -11.09 15.22
CA CYS A 607 29.74 -10.86 16.42
C CYS A 607 30.03 -9.45 16.98
N GLU A 608 28.99 -8.73 17.38
CA GLU A 608 29.16 -7.38 17.96
C GLU A 608 29.83 -7.45 19.35
N SER A 609 29.60 -8.55 20.07
CA SER A 609 30.28 -8.98 21.30
C SER A 609 30.28 -10.51 21.42
N GLY A 610 31.14 -11.08 22.25
CA GLY A 610 31.24 -12.55 22.44
C GLY A 610 32.48 -13.20 21.83
N ASP A 611 32.58 -14.51 21.95
CA ASP A 611 33.57 -15.41 21.37
C ASP A 611 32.95 -16.21 20.22
N GLU A 612 33.31 -15.85 18.99
CA GLU A 612 32.91 -16.52 17.74
C GLU A 612 33.32 -18.00 17.65
N PHE A 613 34.16 -18.48 18.58
CA PHE A 613 34.59 -19.87 18.66
C PHE A 613 33.89 -20.68 19.76
N ASP A 614 33.05 -20.04 20.59
CA ASP A 614 32.28 -20.70 21.63
C ASP A 614 30.84 -20.98 21.13
N PRO A 615 30.50 -22.25 20.82
CA PRO A 615 29.16 -22.62 20.36
C PRO A 615 28.08 -22.48 21.45
N GLU A 616 28.43 -22.10 22.68
CA GLU A 616 27.52 -21.78 23.77
C GLU A 616 27.44 -20.26 24.04
N ASP A 617 28.16 -19.43 23.28
CA ASP A 617 28.06 -17.98 23.41
C ASP A 617 26.73 -17.48 22.82
N HIS A 618 25.93 -16.83 23.66
CA HIS A 618 24.64 -16.25 23.32
C HIS A 618 24.76 -14.82 22.77
N ASP A 619 25.93 -14.19 22.90
CA ASP A 619 26.23 -12.86 22.37
C ASP A 619 26.59 -12.92 20.87
N CYS A 620 26.90 -14.11 20.36
CA CYS A 620 27.19 -14.36 18.96
C CYS A 620 25.97 -14.70 18.13
N ILE A 621 25.89 -14.12 16.92
CA ILE A 621 24.78 -14.40 16.01
C ILE A 621 24.81 -15.89 15.62
N ARG A 622 23.67 -16.51 15.30
CA ARG A 622 23.60 -17.86 14.71
C ARG A 622 22.60 -17.80 13.59
N ASN A 623 22.78 -18.59 12.54
CA ASN A 623 21.80 -18.66 11.46
C ASN A 623 21.48 -20.13 11.20
N TYR A 624 20.24 -20.50 11.54
CA TYR A 624 19.72 -21.84 11.34
C TYR A 624 18.59 -21.79 10.31
N GLY A 625 18.78 -22.53 9.21
CA GLY A 625 17.80 -22.62 8.13
C GLY A 625 17.37 -24.06 7.93
N LEU A 626 16.06 -24.31 7.93
CA LEU A 626 15.45 -25.56 7.51
C LEU A 626 14.87 -25.39 6.12
N PHE A 627 15.42 -26.12 5.14
CA PHE A 627 14.96 -26.15 3.77
C PHE A 627 14.29 -27.50 3.49
N GLU A 628 13.02 -27.50 3.10
CA GLU A 628 12.25 -28.70 2.80
C GLU A 628 11.70 -28.63 1.36
N ASN A 629 11.91 -29.71 0.60
CA ASN A 629 11.46 -29.86 -0.79
C ASN A 629 11.91 -28.70 -1.70
N VAL A 630 13.19 -28.39 -1.69
CA VAL A 630 13.77 -27.34 -2.54
C VAL A 630 14.20 -27.91 -3.90
N HIS A 631 13.89 -27.18 -4.97
CA HIS A 631 14.23 -27.53 -6.33
C HIS A 631 15.08 -26.43 -6.99
N PHE A 632 16.15 -26.84 -7.69
CA PHE A 632 17.05 -25.93 -8.40
C PHE A 632 17.13 -26.26 -9.89
N ALA A 633 16.73 -25.33 -10.75
CA ALA A 633 16.89 -25.46 -12.20
C ALA A 633 18.38 -25.58 -12.62
N ALA A 634 18.62 -26.17 -13.79
CA ALA A 634 19.95 -26.40 -14.32
C ALA A 634 20.74 -25.09 -14.52
N GLY A 635 22.04 -25.11 -14.24
CA GLY A 635 22.92 -23.94 -14.34
C GLY A 635 22.95 -23.05 -13.09
N THR A 636 22.21 -23.42 -12.04
CA THR A 636 22.14 -22.68 -10.78
C THR A 636 23.08 -23.29 -9.76
N LYS A 637 23.92 -22.48 -9.11
CA LYS A 637 24.66 -22.87 -7.89
C LYS A 637 23.71 -22.78 -6.68
N PRO A 638 23.37 -23.92 -6.04
CA PRO A 638 22.38 -23.96 -4.97
C PRO A 638 22.72 -23.07 -3.76
N PHE A 639 23.95 -23.15 -3.26
CA PHE A 639 24.35 -22.53 -2.00
C PHE A 639 25.66 -21.77 -2.14
N LEU A 640 25.72 -20.59 -1.52
CA LEU A 640 26.92 -19.81 -1.31
C LEU A 640 26.94 -19.23 0.12
N PHE A 641 27.84 -19.74 0.94
CA PHE A 641 28.22 -19.07 2.19
C PHE A 641 29.19 -17.94 1.82
N GLY A 642 28.79 -16.67 1.98
CA GLY A 642 29.55 -15.49 1.56
C GLY A 642 30.79 -15.20 2.44
N PHE A 643 31.27 -13.96 2.42
CA PHE A 643 32.30 -13.50 3.36
C PHE A 643 31.66 -13.32 4.73
N GLN A 644 31.88 -14.25 5.64
CA GLN A 644 31.15 -14.29 6.90
C GLN A 644 32.10 -14.26 8.10
N GLY A 645 31.79 -13.41 9.10
CA GLY A 645 32.49 -13.37 10.38
C GLY A 645 32.07 -14.49 11.35
N ASN A 646 30.88 -15.08 11.18
CA ASN A 646 30.29 -15.99 12.15
C ASN A 646 30.43 -17.49 11.80
N PHE A 647 31.13 -18.27 12.63
CA PHE A 647 31.41 -19.70 12.40
C PHE A 647 30.24 -20.67 12.70
N HIS A 648 29.12 -20.20 13.25
CA HIS A 648 28.05 -21.05 13.80
C HIS A 648 26.77 -21.17 12.94
N THR A 649 26.88 -20.98 11.63
CA THR A 649 25.77 -21.20 10.68
C THR A 649 25.61 -22.69 10.31
N MET A 650 24.36 -23.17 10.27
CA MET A 650 24.01 -24.51 9.76
C MET A 650 22.70 -24.47 8.96
N TRP A 651 22.69 -25.11 7.79
CA TRP A 651 21.46 -25.31 6.99
C TRP A 651 21.10 -26.79 6.89
N MET A 652 19.88 -27.13 7.29
CA MET A 652 19.30 -28.46 7.18
C MET A 652 18.53 -28.57 5.88
N ILE A 653 18.98 -29.42 4.96
CA ILE A 653 18.36 -29.61 3.66
C ILE A 653 17.62 -30.96 3.64
N ARG A 654 16.33 -30.94 3.33
CA ARG A 654 15.46 -32.11 3.25
C ARG A 654 14.73 -32.12 1.90
N GLY A 655 14.77 -33.24 1.18
CA GLY A 655 14.15 -33.34 -0.14
C GLY A 655 14.80 -32.45 -1.21
N TYR A 656 16.12 -32.31 -1.19
CA TYR A 656 16.90 -31.62 -2.24
C TYR A 656 16.67 -32.24 -3.62
N SER A 657 16.51 -31.40 -4.63
CA SER A 657 16.50 -31.81 -6.04
C SER A 657 17.10 -30.74 -6.94
N SER A 658 17.77 -31.16 -8.02
CA SER A 658 18.28 -30.25 -9.04
C SER A 658 18.24 -30.88 -10.42
N ASP A 659 17.95 -30.07 -11.43
CA ASP A 659 18.05 -30.43 -12.84
C ASP A 659 19.50 -30.38 -13.36
N ASP A 660 20.46 -29.83 -12.59
CA ASP A 660 21.85 -29.74 -13.00
C ASP A 660 22.61 -31.06 -12.78
N PRO A 661 23.18 -31.66 -13.85
CA PRO A 661 23.98 -32.86 -13.72
C PRO A 661 25.20 -32.73 -12.78
N ALA A 662 25.70 -31.52 -12.53
CA ALA A 662 26.82 -31.28 -11.61
C ALA A 662 26.48 -31.66 -10.16
N TYR A 663 25.19 -31.68 -9.81
CA TYR A 663 24.70 -31.95 -8.44
C TYR A 663 23.96 -33.29 -8.32
N SER A 664 24.02 -34.16 -9.34
CA SER A 664 23.26 -35.42 -9.37
C SER A 664 23.65 -36.43 -8.29
N ASP A 665 24.84 -36.28 -7.72
CA ASP A 665 25.40 -37.19 -6.71
C ASP A 665 25.08 -36.73 -5.27
N LEU A 666 24.46 -35.56 -5.10
CA LEU A 666 24.08 -35.07 -3.78
C LEU A 666 22.89 -35.88 -3.23
N PRO A 667 22.91 -36.24 -1.92
CA PRO A 667 21.77 -36.90 -1.31
C PRO A 667 20.57 -35.94 -1.22
N ALA A 668 19.37 -36.50 -1.12
CA ALA A 668 18.16 -35.69 -0.91
C ALA A 668 18.16 -35.00 0.46
N ASP A 669 18.75 -35.65 1.48
CA ASP A 669 18.78 -35.16 2.86
C ASP A 669 20.22 -35.03 3.36
N PHE A 670 20.61 -33.82 3.76
CA PHE A 670 21.93 -33.52 4.31
C PHE A 670 21.93 -32.22 5.11
N ASP A 671 22.95 -32.04 5.94
CA ASP A 671 23.21 -30.78 6.63
C ASP A 671 24.45 -30.11 6.02
N LEU A 672 24.41 -28.78 5.88
CA LEU A 672 25.51 -27.94 5.42
C LEU A 672 26.06 -27.11 6.57
N TYR A 673 27.38 -27.17 6.70
CA TYR A 673 28.18 -26.35 7.60
C TYR A 673 29.19 -25.56 6.79
N ARG A 674 29.56 -24.34 7.21
CA ARG A 674 30.59 -23.56 6.52
C ARG A 674 31.92 -24.33 6.43
N ALA A 675 32.72 -24.05 5.40
CA ALA A 675 34.03 -24.67 5.17
C ALA A 675 35.02 -24.58 6.34
N ASP A 676 34.96 -23.51 7.12
CA ASP A 676 35.83 -23.26 8.27
C ASP A 676 35.33 -23.89 9.57
N ASN A 677 34.13 -24.46 9.57
CA ASN A 677 33.61 -25.27 10.66
C ASN A 677 33.62 -26.75 10.23
N GLU A 678 34.81 -27.35 10.24
CA GLU A 678 34.99 -28.78 9.90
C GLU A 678 34.19 -29.67 10.85
N VAL A 679 33.33 -30.51 10.28
CA VAL A 679 32.49 -31.44 11.03
C VAL A 679 33.00 -32.86 10.85
N ASP A 680 33.21 -33.57 11.95
CA ASP A 680 33.62 -34.97 11.92
C ASP A 680 32.57 -35.82 11.17
N GLY A 681 33.05 -36.62 10.22
CA GLY A 681 32.20 -37.40 9.32
C GLY A 681 31.58 -36.62 8.14
N GLY A 682 31.83 -35.30 8.04
CA GLY A 682 31.45 -34.50 6.87
C GLY A 682 32.40 -34.68 5.68
N TYR A 683 31.92 -34.32 4.49
CA TYR A 683 32.72 -34.25 3.27
C TYR A 683 32.76 -32.80 2.74
N TYR A 684 33.95 -32.26 2.49
CA TYR A 684 34.09 -30.92 1.92
C TYR A 684 33.62 -30.89 0.46
N TYR A 685 32.63 -30.04 0.18
CA TYR A 685 32.06 -29.86 -1.14
C TYR A 685 32.46 -28.49 -1.70
N GLU A 686 33.54 -28.46 -2.49
CA GLU A 686 34.11 -27.26 -3.10
C GLU A 686 33.06 -26.34 -3.76
N PRO A 687 32.07 -26.86 -4.52
CA PRO A 687 31.07 -25.98 -5.13
C PRO A 687 30.25 -25.16 -4.11
N PHE A 688 30.00 -25.65 -2.89
CA PHE A 688 29.27 -24.89 -1.87
C PHE A 688 30.20 -24.14 -0.92
N ASP A 689 31.51 -24.42 -0.98
CA ASP A 689 32.48 -24.02 0.03
C ASP A 689 31.98 -24.34 1.45
N ALA A 690 31.58 -25.60 1.63
CA ALA A 690 30.90 -26.08 2.83
C ALA A 690 31.21 -27.56 3.09
N TRP A 691 31.11 -27.97 4.36
CA TRP A 691 31.08 -29.38 4.75
C TRP A 691 29.65 -29.91 4.65
N LEU A 692 29.49 -30.99 3.89
CA LEU A 692 28.23 -31.70 3.72
C LEU A 692 28.21 -32.94 4.61
N VAL A 693 27.19 -33.05 5.46
CA VAL A 693 26.98 -34.20 6.36
C VAL A 693 25.69 -34.92 5.93
N PRO A 694 25.80 -36.07 5.24
CA PRO A 694 24.62 -36.85 4.83
C PRO A 694 23.83 -37.36 6.05
N ARG A 695 22.49 -37.34 5.98
CA ARG A 695 21.60 -37.81 7.05
C ARG A 695 21.10 -39.23 6.83
#